data_AF-S9PLY7-F1
#
_entry.id   AF-S9PLY7-F1
#
_cell.length_a   1.000
_cell.length_b   1.000
_cell.length_c   1.000
_cell.angle_alpha   90.00
_cell.angle_beta   90.00
_cell.angle_gamma   90.00
#
_symmetry.space_group_name_H-M   'P 1'
#
loop_
_entity.id
_entity.type
_entity.pdbx_description
1 polymer ?
#
loop_
_entity_poly.entity_id
_entity_poly.type
_entity_poly.pdbx_seq_one_letter_code
_entity_poly.pdbx_strand_id
1 'polypeptide(L)'
;MLSAGPVLAQVGASTPFVTLEAEAGTLGGGATLRALAPGPLPAASTPELEASGRQFVQLDATGESVSWTNTTGIAIDRMVIRASIPDAPGGGGITATLNLYVDGVMRQAITLSSHQSWVYGTGTWDNNSPSGGAPQRFYDDQRVAITGTPIAPGSRFMLRKDAANTAAFYHLDLVDVERAPAARVQPTNTLSITSYGAVADDNGDDSDAIQNCINAAQAQGKGVWIPAGRFDTRRVISAKGITLSGAGMWYTTLYRDVPIPNQGIDHWWELENCTLRDVFIDVPSTGRNRNLGASYGLTLSGATGWLVERVWIQHTDAAMWASGSHGTVRDSRILNPWADGINLNSGPGADHAGYNLTAQNNYVRGSGDDGLAINADVLWPQMDTVRLLNNTSICAVGANTLRIAGGRNVTVQGNLVADPAQEVGMVVGVFHAGRALESALVQGNTILRGGGFRPYGGVNAAAVIGHDNTPVAATFDGNLIIDSLGEGVLIGTYDVDLVFSDNTITHPAANGIRIKAGTTGTGDFELNTVSDLANGQLAFVNGSSGFATTFAGNSWDTSAPGVVFFQDINYGGVAGPALPVGNYTLAQLSALGVPNDWASSVRVPSGRTLIMYSDDNFSGASWTRTADTPDFTTLSPNANNVMSSCRIQ
;
A
#
# COMPACT_ATOMS: atom_id res chain seq x y z
N MET A 1 6.32 -13.84 -17.24
CA MET A 1 6.19 -12.44 -17.72
C MET A 1 4.76 -12.02 -17.44
N LEU A 2 4.55 -11.09 -16.52
CA LEU A 2 3.24 -10.53 -16.21
C LEU A 2 2.81 -9.65 -17.41
N SER A 3 1.70 -9.99 -18.07
CA SER A 3 1.16 -9.17 -19.16
C SER A 3 0.42 -7.96 -18.59
N ALA A 4 0.67 -6.77 -19.14
CA ALA A 4 -0.04 -5.55 -18.76
C ALA A 4 -1.56 -5.71 -18.96
N GLY A 5 -2.30 -5.69 -17.84
CA GLY A 5 -3.76 -5.64 -17.83
C GLY A 5 -4.32 -4.31 -18.36
N PRO A 6 -5.65 -4.18 -18.45
CA PRO A 6 -6.31 -2.98 -18.95
C PRO A 6 -5.88 -1.73 -18.15
N VAL A 7 -5.85 -0.57 -18.82
CA VAL A 7 -5.54 0.72 -18.19
C VAL A 7 -6.58 1.02 -17.12
N LEU A 8 -6.21 0.84 -15.86
CA LEU A 8 -7.04 1.17 -14.70
C LEU A 8 -7.07 2.69 -14.50
N ALA A 9 -8.18 3.20 -13.95
CA ALA A 9 -8.20 4.55 -13.38
C ALA A 9 -7.08 4.66 -12.32
N GLN A 10 -6.52 5.86 -12.12
CA GLN A 10 -5.48 6.07 -11.11
C GLN A 10 -6.05 5.78 -9.70
N VAL A 11 -5.67 4.64 -9.12
CA VAL A 11 -6.01 4.21 -7.76
C VAL A 11 -4.84 4.53 -6.82
N GLY A 12 -5.14 4.82 -5.56
CA GLY A 12 -4.15 5.17 -4.54
C GLY A 12 -3.84 6.67 -4.48
N ALA A 13 -2.77 7.00 -3.76
CA ALA A 13 -2.35 8.38 -3.54
C ALA A 13 -1.76 8.99 -4.81
N SER A 14 -2.14 10.23 -5.08
CA SER A 14 -1.45 11.13 -6.00
C SER A 14 -0.26 11.75 -5.28
N THR A 15 0.93 11.33 -5.67
CA THR A 15 2.20 11.76 -5.10
C THR A 15 2.92 12.75 -6.04
N PRO A 16 3.71 13.69 -5.51
CA PRO A 16 4.52 14.59 -6.35
C PRO A 16 5.85 13.95 -6.80
N PHE A 17 6.09 12.68 -6.43
CA PHE A 17 7.24 11.89 -6.84
C PHE A 17 6.80 10.78 -7.79
N VAL A 18 7.74 10.29 -8.60
CA VAL A 18 7.55 9.10 -9.43
C VAL A 18 8.44 7.98 -8.89
N THR A 19 7.83 6.85 -8.57
CA THR A 19 8.56 5.63 -8.17
C THR A 19 9.09 4.93 -9.41
N LEU A 20 10.37 4.55 -9.37
CA LEU A 20 11.04 3.75 -10.38
C LEU A 20 11.59 2.50 -9.70
N GLU A 21 10.98 1.36 -10.00
CA GLU A 21 11.46 0.05 -9.53
C GLU A 21 12.86 -0.23 -10.11
N ALA A 22 13.75 -0.81 -9.31
CA ALA A 22 15.12 -1.09 -9.73
C ALA A 22 15.18 -2.22 -10.76
N GLU A 23 14.32 -3.22 -10.64
CA GLU A 23 14.18 -4.31 -11.59
C GLU A 23 13.69 -3.87 -12.98
N ALA A 24 13.07 -2.68 -13.08
CA ALA A 24 12.72 -2.06 -14.35
C ALA A 24 13.89 -1.25 -14.96
N GLY A 25 14.98 -1.06 -14.22
CA GLY A 25 16.18 -0.40 -14.67
C GLY A 25 17.06 -1.26 -15.58
N THR A 26 17.98 -0.61 -16.29
CA THR A 26 19.02 -1.31 -17.06
C THR A 26 20.18 -1.69 -16.16
N LEU A 27 20.35 -2.99 -15.95
CA LEU A 27 21.46 -3.59 -15.21
C LEU A 27 22.79 -3.47 -15.98
N GLY A 28 23.88 -3.31 -15.24
CA GLY A 28 25.23 -3.22 -15.79
C GLY A 28 26.27 -3.81 -14.86
N GLY A 29 27.44 -4.13 -15.42
CA GLY A 29 28.63 -4.54 -14.65
C GLY A 29 28.57 -5.90 -13.96
N GLY A 30 27.53 -6.70 -14.21
CA GLY A 30 27.32 -8.01 -13.55
C GLY A 30 26.15 -8.04 -12.58
N ALA A 31 25.54 -6.88 -12.28
CA ALA A 31 24.40 -6.75 -11.37
C ALA A 31 23.30 -7.77 -11.68
N THR A 32 22.70 -8.32 -10.63
CA THR A 32 21.72 -9.40 -10.75
C THR A 32 20.34 -8.97 -10.28
N LEU A 33 19.30 -9.51 -10.93
CA LEU A 33 17.92 -9.39 -10.48
C LEU A 33 17.64 -10.51 -9.48
N ARG A 34 17.09 -10.16 -8.32
CA ARG A 34 16.54 -11.12 -7.36
C ARG A 34 15.04 -10.93 -7.24
N ALA A 35 14.32 -12.04 -7.11
CA ALA A 35 12.87 -12.06 -7.13
C ALA A 35 12.35 -13.18 -6.23
N LEU A 36 11.17 -12.97 -5.63
CA LEU A 36 10.49 -14.01 -4.89
C LEU A 36 10.19 -15.18 -5.83
N ALA A 37 10.59 -16.39 -5.41
CA ALA A 37 10.38 -17.58 -6.22
C ALA A 37 8.88 -17.89 -6.36
N PRO A 38 8.41 -18.34 -7.53
CA PRO A 38 7.07 -18.88 -7.66
C PRO A 38 6.85 -20.10 -6.74
N GLY A 39 5.66 -20.24 -6.20
CA GLY A 39 5.27 -21.37 -5.36
C GLY A 39 4.95 -20.96 -3.92
N PRO A 40 5.09 -21.89 -2.95
CA PRO A 40 4.78 -21.60 -1.55
C PRO A 40 5.64 -20.46 -0.99
N LEU A 41 5.03 -19.65 -0.14
CA LEU A 41 5.74 -18.60 0.59
C LEU A 41 6.89 -19.18 1.44
N PRO A 42 8.00 -18.44 1.58
CA PRO A 42 9.09 -18.85 2.46
C PRO A 42 8.61 -18.93 3.91
N ALA A 43 9.19 -19.85 4.69
CA ALA A 43 8.84 -20.05 6.09
C ALA A 43 9.32 -18.93 7.04
N ALA A 44 10.10 -17.98 6.52
CA ALA A 44 10.63 -16.82 7.21
C ALA A 44 10.69 -15.62 6.25
N SER A 45 10.89 -14.42 6.78
CA SER A 45 11.07 -13.23 5.93
C SER A 45 12.30 -13.37 5.05
N THR A 46 12.23 -12.74 3.87
CA THR A 46 13.35 -12.67 2.93
C THR A 46 13.41 -11.25 2.33
N PRO A 47 14.57 -10.80 1.85
CA PRO A 47 14.67 -9.52 1.15
C PRO A 47 13.75 -9.45 -0.08
N GLU A 48 13.51 -10.57 -0.75
CA GLU A 48 12.59 -10.61 -1.91
C GLU A 48 11.15 -10.42 -1.47
N LEU A 49 10.75 -11.01 -0.35
CA LEU A 49 9.41 -10.86 0.16
C LEU A 49 9.14 -9.44 0.66
N GLU A 50 10.11 -8.75 1.27
CA GLU A 50 9.91 -7.38 1.75
C GLU A 50 10.10 -6.29 0.66
N ALA A 51 10.55 -6.67 -0.54
CA ALA A 51 10.75 -5.76 -1.66
C ALA A 51 9.42 -5.33 -2.31
N SER A 52 9.36 -4.10 -2.83
CA SER A 52 8.29 -3.66 -3.72
C SER A 52 8.29 -4.55 -4.96
N GLY A 53 7.10 -4.92 -5.46
CA GLY A 53 7.01 -5.82 -6.61
C GLY A 53 7.55 -7.24 -6.34
N ARG A 54 8.07 -7.50 -5.13
CA ARG A 54 8.78 -8.72 -4.70
C ARG A 54 10.08 -8.98 -5.44
N GLN A 55 10.73 -7.91 -5.93
CA GLN A 55 11.97 -7.99 -6.71
C GLN A 55 12.91 -6.84 -6.35
N PHE A 56 14.21 -7.04 -6.54
CA PHE A 56 15.21 -5.99 -6.34
C PHE A 56 16.47 -6.29 -7.14
N VAL A 57 17.31 -5.28 -7.31
CA VAL A 57 18.62 -5.41 -7.94
C VAL A 57 19.72 -5.57 -6.89
N GLN A 58 20.50 -6.64 -7.00
CA GLN A 58 21.66 -6.87 -6.15
C GLN A 58 22.94 -6.34 -6.81
N LEU A 59 23.67 -5.51 -6.08
CA LEU A 59 25.04 -5.10 -6.37
C LEU A 59 25.97 -5.65 -5.27
N ASP A 60 26.75 -6.69 -5.54
CA ASP A 60 27.71 -7.30 -4.61
C ASP A 60 29.17 -7.23 -5.10
N ALA A 61 29.39 -6.79 -6.35
CA ALA A 61 30.73 -6.60 -6.91
C ALA A 61 30.99 -5.16 -7.40
N THR A 62 32.26 -4.75 -7.38
CA THR A 62 32.67 -3.45 -7.93
C THR A 62 32.40 -3.38 -9.43
N GLY A 63 31.76 -2.30 -9.87
CA GLY A 63 31.38 -2.05 -11.26
C GLY A 63 29.91 -2.32 -11.54
N GLU A 64 29.21 -3.02 -10.65
CA GLU A 64 27.79 -3.33 -10.79
C GLU A 64 26.92 -2.10 -10.61
N SER A 65 25.85 -2.02 -11.40
CA SER A 65 25.00 -0.84 -11.44
C SER A 65 23.58 -1.15 -11.92
N VAL A 66 22.66 -0.25 -11.56
CA VAL A 66 21.33 -0.11 -12.17
C VAL A 66 21.15 1.32 -12.67
N SER A 67 20.52 1.48 -13.83
CA SER A 67 20.37 2.78 -14.48
C SER A 67 19.02 2.99 -15.12
N TRP A 68 18.59 4.25 -15.20
CA TRP A 68 17.34 4.65 -15.82
C TRP A 68 17.57 5.86 -16.72
N THR A 69 16.74 5.98 -17.75
CA THR A 69 16.56 7.23 -18.49
C THR A 69 15.44 8.01 -17.81
N ASN A 70 15.64 9.29 -17.54
CA ASN A 70 14.60 10.12 -16.95
C ASN A 70 13.47 10.38 -17.96
N THR A 71 12.44 9.54 -17.95
CA THR A 71 11.22 9.67 -18.76
C THR A 71 10.05 10.27 -17.97
N THR A 72 10.29 10.66 -16.71
CA THR A 72 9.24 11.13 -15.78
C THR A 72 8.64 12.49 -16.14
N GLY A 73 9.30 13.24 -17.02
CA GLY A 73 8.96 14.64 -17.30
C GLY A 73 9.41 15.62 -16.20
N ILE A 74 9.98 15.14 -15.11
CA ILE A 74 10.43 15.93 -13.95
C ILE A 74 11.91 16.27 -14.11
N ALA A 75 12.30 17.50 -13.76
CA ALA A 75 13.71 17.85 -13.56
C ALA A 75 14.13 17.45 -12.13
N ILE A 76 14.70 16.27 -11.96
CA ILE A 76 14.86 15.59 -10.66
C ILE A 76 15.95 16.27 -9.84
N ASP A 77 15.63 16.71 -8.63
CA ASP A 77 16.60 17.26 -7.67
C ASP A 77 16.54 16.60 -6.28
N ARG A 78 15.56 15.71 -6.07
CA ARG A 78 15.42 14.89 -4.88
C ARG A 78 15.22 13.43 -5.28
N MET A 79 15.72 12.56 -4.43
CA MET A 79 15.55 11.12 -4.55
C MET A 79 15.32 10.53 -3.16
N VAL A 80 14.46 9.52 -3.06
CA VAL A 80 14.44 8.56 -1.94
C VAL A 80 14.91 7.23 -2.49
N ILE A 81 15.89 6.61 -1.84
CA ILE A 81 16.37 5.29 -2.24
C ILE A 81 15.91 4.30 -1.19
N ARG A 82 15.06 3.35 -1.58
CA ARG A 82 14.76 2.19 -0.73
C ARG A 82 15.80 1.12 -1.01
N ALA A 83 16.60 0.80 -0.01
CA ALA A 83 17.69 -0.16 -0.16
C ALA A 83 17.97 -0.94 1.13
N SER A 84 18.56 -2.12 0.96
CA SER A 84 19.17 -2.89 2.04
C SER A 84 20.69 -2.94 1.84
N ILE A 85 21.42 -2.64 2.91
CA ILE A 85 22.86 -2.93 3.04
C ILE A 85 23.04 -3.87 4.24
N PRO A 86 24.17 -4.60 4.37
CA PRO A 86 24.39 -5.53 5.47
C PRO A 86 24.20 -4.88 6.83
N ASP A 87 23.79 -5.69 7.81
CA ASP A 87 23.96 -5.35 9.21
C ASP A 87 25.44 -5.45 9.63
N ALA A 88 25.79 -4.86 10.76
CA ALA A 88 27.06 -5.14 11.42
C ALA A 88 27.06 -6.58 11.97
N PRO A 89 28.23 -7.25 12.06
CA PRO A 89 28.29 -8.62 12.59
C PRO A 89 27.71 -8.82 13.99
N GLY A 90 27.72 -7.76 14.81
CA GLY A 90 27.15 -7.75 16.16
C GLY A 90 25.73 -7.19 16.26
N GLY A 91 25.13 -6.76 15.15
CA GLY A 91 23.90 -5.97 15.13
C GLY A 91 24.14 -4.47 15.25
N GLY A 92 23.05 -3.71 15.11
CA GLY A 92 23.04 -2.27 15.28
C GLY A 92 23.40 -1.45 14.04
N GLY A 93 23.54 -2.09 12.87
CA GLY A 93 23.68 -1.44 11.57
C GLY A 93 25.07 -0.88 11.24
N ILE A 94 25.23 -0.51 9.98
CA ILE A 94 26.40 0.21 9.45
C ILE A 94 25.95 1.40 8.61
N THR A 95 26.90 2.28 8.31
CA THR A 95 26.78 3.28 7.26
C THR A 95 27.73 2.94 6.11
N ALA A 96 27.24 3.02 4.88
CA ALA A 96 28.04 2.84 3.67
C ALA A 96 27.67 3.89 2.63
N THR A 97 28.43 3.95 1.53
CA THR A 97 28.12 4.83 0.41
C THR A 97 27.81 4.06 -0.86
N LEU A 98 27.03 4.64 -1.76
CA LEU A 98 26.80 4.17 -3.13
C LEU A 98 26.88 5.37 -4.09
N ASN A 99 27.49 5.21 -5.25
CA ASN A 99 27.72 6.35 -6.13
C ASN A 99 26.55 6.59 -7.09
N LEU A 100 26.12 7.84 -7.19
CA LEU A 100 25.22 8.33 -8.24
C LEU A 100 26.04 8.87 -9.41
N TYR A 101 25.68 8.44 -10.61
CA TYR A 101 26.19 8.96 -11.87
C TYR A 101 25.05 9.63 -12.65
N VAL A 102 25.37 10.68 -13.40
CA VAL A 102 24.46 11.35 -14.34
C VAL A 102 25.20 11.53 -15.67
N ASP A 103 24.61 11.04 -16.75
CA ASP A 103 25.16 11.07 -18.11
C ASP A 103 26.61 10.55 -18.18
N GLY A 104 26.88 9.47 -17.43
CA GLY A 104 28.17 8.78 -17.38
C GLY A 104 29.20 9.42 -16.45
N VAL A 105 28.91 10.56 -15.82
CA VAL A 105 29.82 11.25 -14.90
C VAL A 105 29.39 11.01 -13.45
N MET A 106 30.35 10.66 -12.58
CA MET A 106 30.10 10.51 -11.14
C MET A 106 29.65 11.86 -10.58
N ARG A 107 28.47 11.89 -9.96
CA ARG A 107 27.83 13.10 -9.44
C ARG A 107 28.09 13.27 -7.95
N GLN A 108 27.79 12.24 -7.17
CA GLN A 108 28.01 12.24 -5.72
C GLN A 108 28.03 10.82 -5.15
N ALA A 109 28.70 10.65 -4.02
CA ALA A 109 28.48 9.49 -3.15
C ALA A 109 27.20 9.74 -2.32
N ILE A 110 26.33 8.74 -2.25
CA ILE A 110 25.10 8.76 -1.45
C ILE A 110 25.33 7.90 -0.22
N THR A 111 25.04 8.45 0.96
CA THR A 111 25.07 7.70 2.22
C THR A 111 23.85 6.81 2.34
N LEU A 112 24.07 5.54 2.66
CA LEU A 112 23.04 4.56 3.02
C LEU A 112 23.31 4.04 4.43
N SER A 113 22.25 3.75 5.19
CA SER A 113 22.29 3.28 6.57
C SER A 113 21.50 1.98 6.72
N SER A 114 21.97 1.10 7.60
CA SER A 114 21.19 -0.05 8.10
C SER A 114 20.88 0.05 9.60
N HIS A 115 21.11 1.21 10.23
CA HIS A 115 20.87 1.41 11.67
C HIS A 115 19.38 1.25 12.06
N GLN A 116 18.44 1.61 11.17
CA GLN A 116 16.99 1.46 11.37
C GLN A 116 16.39 0.30 10.55
N SER A 117 17.23 -0.67 10.20
CA SER A 117 16.85 -1.94 9.57
C SER A 117 17.31 -3.10 10.44
N TRP A 118 17.07 -4.33 9.99
CA TRP A 118 17.56 -5.57 10.61
C TRP A 118 17.05 -5.78 12.04
N VAL A 119 15.87 -6.41 12.12
CA VAL A 119 15.44 -7.07 13.34
C VAL A 119 15.56 -8.58 13.19
N TYR A 120 15.71 -9.29 14.31
CA TYR A 120 15.98 -10.71 14.33
C TYR A 120 15.02 -11.47 15.23
N GLY A 121 14.66 -12.67 14.78
CA GLY A 121 13.69 -13.50 15.47
C GLY A 121 12.27 -13.16 15.05
N THR A 122 11.34 -13.24 15.98
CA THR A 122 9.91 -13.36 15.66
C THR A 122 9.05 -12.49 16.58
N GLY A 123 8.22 -11.64 15.97
CA GLY A 123 6.94 -11.21 16.54
C GLY A 123 6.91 -9.93 17.38
N THR A 124 8.04 -9.28 17.72
CA THR A 124 8.00 -8.07 18.56
C THR A 124 8.74 -6.86 18.01
N TRP A 125 9.57 -7.00 16.98
CA TRP A 125 10.42 -5.89 16.46
C TRP A 125 11.38 -5.30 17.51
N ASP A 126 11.71 -6.10 18.55
CA ASP A 126 12.41 -5.64 19.75
C ASP A 126 13.85 -6.17 19.87
N ASN A 127 14.34 -6.84 18.84
CA ASN A 127 15.65 -7.48 18.86
C ASN A 127 16.41 -7.16 17.59
N ASN A 128 17.50 -6.40 17.71
CA ASN A 128 18.41 -6.05 16.63
C ASN A 128 19.76 -6.82 16.75
N SER A 129 19.79 -7.93 17.50
CA SER A 129 20.96 -8.80 17.58
C SER A 129 20.87 -9.94 16.56
N PRO A 130 21.88 -10.15 15.69
CA PRO A 130 21.93 -11.26 14.74
C PRO A 130 21.83 -12.65 15.38
N SER A 131 22.19 -12.77 16.67
CA SER A 131 22.03 -14.01 17.43
C SER A 131 20.57 -14.33 17.80
N GLY A 132 19.65 -13.40 17.56
CA GLY A 132 18.24 -13.45 17.93
C GLY A 132 17.35 -14.32 17.05
N GLY A 133 17.84 -14.77 15.88
CA GLY A 133 17.08 -15.64 14.98
C GLY A 133 17.12 -15.16 13.52
N ALA A 134 16.09 -15.51 12.75
CA ALA A 134 16.00 -15.13 11.34
C ALA A 134 15.85 -13.61 11.17
N PRO A 135 16.53 -12.98 10.20
CA PRO A 135 16.45 -11.54 9.95
C PRO A 135 15.13 -11.16 9.27
N GLN A 136 14.69 -9.93 9.52
CA GLN A 136 13.55 -9.26 8.89
C GLN A 136 13.80 -7.75 8.85
N ARG A 137 12.91 -7.00 8.19
CA ARG A 137 12.96 -5.54 8.05
C ARG A 137 14.27 -5.08 7.38
N PHE A 138 14.50 -5.61 6.19
CA PHE A 138 15.77 -5.49 5.48
C PHE A 138 16.02 -4.10 4.91
N TYR A 139 14.96 -3.39 4.55
CA TYR A 139 15.04 -2.14 3.80
C TYR A 139 14.86 -0.92 4.69
N ASP A 140 15.51 0.17 4.28
CA ASP A 140 15.22 1.52 4.76
C ASP A 140 15.22 2.51 3.57
N ASP A 141 14.64 3.69 3.79
CA ASP A 141 14.37 4.73 2.81
C ASP A 141 15.24 5.96 3.07
N GLN A 142 16.25 6.16 2.23
CA GLN A 142 17.27 7.19 2.40
C GLN A 142 16.95 8.44 1.57
N ARG A 143 16.82 9.57 2.25
CA ARG A 143 16.59 10.89 1.63
C ARG A 143 17.85 11.46 1.00
N VAL A 144 17.78 11.83 -0.28
CA VAL A 144 18.91 12.36 -1.03
C VAL A 144 18.55 13.68 -1.69
N ALA A 145 19.31 14.72 -1.34
CA ALA A 145 19.41 15.93 -2.15
C ALA A 145 20.46 15.72 -3.24
N ILE A 146 20.06 15.87 -4.50
CA ILE A 146 20.96 15.73 -5.63
C ILE A 146 21.73 17.04 -5.82
N THR A 147 23.05 16.94 -5.84
CA THR A 147 23.97 18.07 -6.01
C THR A 147 24.05 18.52 -7.48
N GLY A 148 24.34 19.80 -7.68
CA GLY A 148 24.46 20.40 -9.01
C GLY A 148 23.10 20.61 -9.70
N THR A 149 23.13 20.70 -11.03
CA THR A 149 21.92 20.91 -11.85
C THR A 149 20.98 19.69 -11.72
N PRO A 150 19.65 19.91 -11.57
CA PRO A 150 18.66 18.84 -11.60
C PRO A 150 18.81 17.94 -12.82
N ILE A 151 18.55 16.65 -12.66
CA ILE A 151 18.63 15.65 -13.74
C ILE A 151 17.48 15.93 -14.71
N ALA A 152 17.79 16.41 -15.90
CA ALA A 152 16.79 16.79 -16.89
C ALA A 152 16.06 15.57 -17.47
N PRO A 153 14.81 15.73 -17.96
CA PRO A 153 14.19 14.70 -18.78
C PRO A 153 15.09 14.30 -19.96
N GLY A 154 15.22 13.00 -20.19
CA GLY A 154 16.12 12.42 -21.19
C GLY A 154 17.54 12.11 -20.70
N SER A 155 18.01 12.70 -19.59
CA SER A 155 19.30 12.32 -18.99
C SER A 155 19.25 10.90 -18.45
N ARG A 156 20.39 10.20 -18.50
CA ARG A 156 20.56 8.90 -17.85
C ARG A 156 21.15 9.09 -16.47
N PHE A 157 20.57 8.45 -15.47
CA PHE A 157 21.16 8.39 -14.13
C PHE A 157 21.30 6.95 -13.66
N MET A 158 22.28 6.70 -12.78
CA MET A 158 22.72 5.36 -12.44
C MET A 158 23.23 5.30 -11.01
N LEU A 159 22.82 4.27 -10.27
CA LEU A 159 23.41 3.90 -9.00
C LEU A 159 24.42 2.79 -9.25
N ARG A 160 25.65 2.95 -8.74
CA ARG A 160 26.76 2.04 -9.02
C ARG A 160 27.62 1.82 -7.78
N LYS A 161 27.99 0.55 -7.55
CA LYS A 161 28.99 0.14 -6.55
C LYS A 161 30.39 0.26 -7.14
N ASP A 162 31.17 1.23 -6.67
CA ASP A 162 32.58 1.40 -7.01
C ASP A 162 33.50 0.90 -5.89
N ALA A 163 34.82 0.99 -6.09
CA ALA A 163 35.82 0.49 -5.15
C ALA A 163 35.74 1.14 -3.76
N ALA A 164 35.29 2.39 -3.66
CA ALA A 164 35.10 3.10 -2.39
C ALA A 164 33.79 2.73 -1.66
N ASN A 165 32.89 1.99 -2.31
CA ASN A 165 31.60 1.59 -1.75
C ASN A 165 31.75 0.21 -1.07
N THR A 166 31.96 0.23 0.25
CA THR A 166 32.51 -0.89 1.01
C THR A 166 31.50 -1.90 1.56
N ALA A 167 30.18 -1.66 1.47
CA ALA A 167 29.21 -2.65 1.94
C ALA A 167 29.31 -3.94 1.11
N ALA A 168 29.15 -5.10 1.75
CA ALA A 168 29.27 -6.39 1.06
C ALA A 168 28.25 -6.55 -0.08
N PHE A 169 27.06 -5.98 0.08
CA PHE A 169 26.04 -5.92 -0.96
C PHE A 169 25.23 -4.62 -0.86
N TYR A 170 24.50 -4.32 -1.93
CA TYR A 170 23.43 -3.32 -1.98
C TYR A 170 22.24 -3.98 -2.67
N HIS A 171 21.14 -4.18 -1.95
CA HIS A 171 19.87 -4.57 -2.54
C HIS A 171 19.06 -3.30 -2.80
N LEU A 172 18.99 -2.91 -4.07
CA LEU A 172 18.26 -1.74 -4.52
C LEU A 172 16.87 -2.15 -4.92
N ASP A 173 15.87 -1.70 -4.17
CA ASP A 173 14.46 -2.01 -4.40
C ASP A 173 13.86 -1.00 -5.38
N LEU A 174 13.83 0.28 -4.99
CA LEU A 174 13.27 1.35 -5.81
C LEU A 174 13.94 2.69 -5.56
N VAL A 175 13.65 3.64 -6.44
CA VAL A 175 13.89 5.07 -6.22
C VAL A 175 12.63 5.89 -6.43
N ASP A 176 12.30 6.77 -5.48
CA ASP A 176 11.30 7.81 -5.70
C ASP A 176 12.02 9.09 -6.14
N VAL A 177 11.70 9.59 -7.33
CA VAL A 177 12.32 10.80 -7.88
C VAL A 177 11.34 11.96 -7.88
N GLU A 178 11.79 13.13 -7.43
CA GLU A 178 10.94 14.31 -7.24
C GLU A 178 11.69 15.60 -7.62
N ARG A 179 10.92 16.61 -8.01
CA ARG A 179 11.36 18.01 -7.97
C ARG A 179 10.77 18.67 -6.73
N ALA A 180 11.59 18.88 -5.70
CA ALA A 180 11.10 19.53 -4.48
C ALA A 180 10.52 20.92 -4.80
N PRO A 181 9.32 21.24 -4.27
CA PRO A 181 8.82 22.61 -4.28
C PRO A 181 9.80 23.55 -3.58
N ALA A 182 9.81 24.83 -3.92
CA ALA A 182 10.62 25.80 -3.18
C ALA A 182 10.25 25.83 -1.68
N ALA A 183 11.24 26.04 -0.82
CA ALA A 183 11.03 26.19 0.61
C ALA A 183 10.01 27.32 0.87
N ARG A 184 9.03 27.04 1.73
CA ARG A 184 8.02 28.03 2.11
C ARG A 184 8.66 29.13 2.96
N VAL A 185 8.06 30.30 2.92
CA VAL A 185 8.42 31.45 3.75
C VAL A 185 7.41 31.60 4.89
N GLN A 186 7.83 32.28 5.95
CA GLN A 186 6.99 32.54 7.12
C GLN A 186 5.64 33.17 6.73
N PRO A 187 4.51 32.53 7.06
CA PRO A 187 3.19 33.13 6.83
C PRO A 187 2.98 34.36 7.72
N THR A 188 2.17 35.30 7.26
CA THR A 188 1.71 36.41 8.10
C THR A 188 0.94 35.89 9.32
N ASN A 189 0.89 36.67 10.40
CA ASN A 189 0.24 36.30 11.66
C ASN A 189 0.78 35.00 12.31
N THR A 190 2.09 34.77 12.22
CA THR A 190 2.79 33.68 12.90
C THR A 190 3.94 34.19 13.76
N LEU A 191 4.37 33.38 14.72
CA LEU A 191 5.58 33.57 15.52
C LEU A 191 6.62 32.52 15.10
N SER A 192 7.88 32.92 14.91
CA SER A 192 8.96 31.99 14.55
C SER A 192 9.58 31.38 15.81
N ILE A 193 9.80 30.06 15.82
CA ILE A 193 10.47 29.38 16.95
C ILE A 193 11.89 29.92 17.21
N THR A 194 12.56 30.44 16.19
CA THR A 194 13.90 31.04 16.32
C THR A 194 13.89 32.35 17.11
N SER A 195 12.77 33.08 17.11
CA SER A 195 12.59 34.26 17.97
C SER A 195 12.43 33.89 19.45
N TYR A 196 12.24 32.61 19.75
CA TYR A 196 12.11 32.05 21.10
C TYR A 196 13.33 31.23 21.52
N GLY A 197 14.40 31.27 20.73
CA GLY A 197 15.69 30.66 21.07
C GLY A 197 15.98 29.31 20.42
N ALA A 198 15.10 28.79 19.54
CA ALA A 198 15.38 27.58 18.80
C ALA A 198 16.48 27.83 17.77
N VAL A 199 17.41 26.90 17.61
CA VAL A 199 18.58 27.02 16.73
C VAL A 199 18.61 25.81 15.81
N ALA A 200 18.57 26.06 14.50
CA ALA A 200 18.63 24.98 13.53
C ALA A 200 20.03 24.34 13.49
N ASP A 201 20.05 23.03 13.27
CA ASP A 201 21.22 22.24 12.88
C ASP A 201 22.39 22.26 13.90
N ASP A 202 22.10 22.44 15.19
CA ASP A 202 23.12 22.52 16.26
C ASP A 202 23.16 21.30 17.21
N ASN A 203 22.26 20.33 17.03
CA ASN A 203 22.02 19.17 17.92
C ASN A 203 21.61 19.57 19.36
N GLY A 204 21.27 20.83 19.60
CA GLY A 204 20.78 21.38 20.86
C GLY A 204 19.33 20.97 21.13
N ASP A 205 18.87 21.09 22.39
CA ASP A 205 17.45 20.85 22.68
C ASP A 205 16.63 22.11 22.37
N ASP A 206 15.74 22.04 21.39
CA ASP A 206 14.83 23.11 21.02
C ASP A 206 13.47 23.03 21.74
N SER A 207 13.25 22.02 22.59
CA SER A 207 11.92 21.73 23.15
C SER A 207 11.31 22.92 23.89
N ASP A 208 12.10 23.62 24.70
CA ASP A 208 11.62 24.76 25.47
C ASP A 208 11.38 25.99 24.61
N ALA A 209 12.23 26.25 23.62
CA ALA A 209 12.04 27.35 22.68
C ALA A 209 10.77 27.15 21.84
N ILE A 210 10.58 25.93 21.32
CA ILE A 210 9.39 25.54 20.55
C ILE A 210 8.13 25.66 21.42
N GLN A 211 8.14 25.12 22.63
CA GLN A 211 6.98 25.20 23.53
C GLN A 211 6.67 26.65 23.93
N ASN A 212 7.69 27.47 24.18
CA ASN A 212 7.49 28.89 24.51
C ASN A 212 6.87 29.66 23.33
N CYS A 213 7.30 29.37 22.10
CA CYS A 213 6.69 29.93 20.90
C CYS A 213 5.23 29.50 20.74
N ILE A 214 4.92 28.21 20.97
CA ILE A 214 3.56 27.67 20.94
C ILE A 214 2.67 28.38 21.97
N ASN A 215 3.13 28.48 23.22
CA ASN A 215 2.40 29.14 24.30
C ASN A 215 2.09 30.61 23.95
N ALA A 216 3.08 31.33 23.41
CA ALA A 216 2.91 32.72 23.00
C ALA A 216 1.96 32.86 21.80
N ALA A 217 2.00 31.92 20.84
CA ALA A 217 1.14 31.91 19.68
C ALA A 217 -0.33 31.68 20.09
N GLN A 218 -0.57 30.71 20.98
CA GLN A 218 -1.90 30.46 21.55
C GLN A 218 -2.45 31.68 22.31
N ALA A 219 -1.63 32.32 23.14
CA ALA A 219 -2.03 33.52 23.88
C ALA A 219 -2.36 34.72 22.97
N GLN A 220 -1.74 34.81 21.79
CA GLN A 220 -1.92 35.90 20.84
C GLN A 220 -2.93 35.60 19.72
N GLY A 221 -3.49 34.39 19.66
CA GLY A 221 -4.31 33.95 18.52
C GLY A 221 -3.52 33.91 17.20
N LYS A 222 -2.24 33.52 17.26
CA LYS A 222 -1.33 33.41 16.12
C LYS A 222 -0.97 31.95 15.82
N GLY A 223 -0.41 31.71 14.64
CA GLY A 223 0.23 30.45 14.31
C GLY A 223 1.71 30.39 14.72
N VAL A 224 2.32 29.22 14.58
CA VAL A 224 3.76 28.99 14.75
C VAL A 224 4.40 28.73 13.40
N TRP A 225 5.54 29.35 13.18
CA TRP A 225 6.42 29.13 12.04
C TRP A 225 7.67 28.38 12.48
N ILE A 226 7.98 27.30 11.76
CA ILE A 226 9.16 26.47 11.95
C ILE A 226 9.98 26.61 10.66
N PRO A 227 11.10 27.37 10.67
CA PRO A 227 11.88 27.61 9.46
C PRO A 227 12.56 26.34 8.93
N ALA A 228 13.24 26.47 7.80
CA ALA A 228 14.11 25.40 7.30
C ALA A 228 15.26 25.14 8.29
N GLY A 229 15.67 23.88 8.41
CA GLY A 229 16.64 23.40 9.38
C GLY A 229 16.14 22.17 10.14
N ARG A 230 17.05 21.49 10.83
CA ARG A 230 16.74 20.45 11.80
C ARG A 230 16.66 21.05 13.20
N PHE A 231 15.58 20.74 13.91
CA PHE A 231 15.34 21.13 15.30
C PHE A 231 15.14 19.87 16.13
N ASP A 232 15.91 19.73 17.19
CA ASP A 232 15.92 18.52 18.02
C ASP A 232 15.05 18.75 19.25
N THR A 233 14.13 17.82 19.52
CA THR A 233 13.29 17.84 20.72
C THR A 233 13.67 16.66 21.61
N ARG A 234 13.44 16.75 22.92
CA ARG A 234 13.75 15.69 23.91
C ARG A 234 12.64 15.44 24.92
N ARG A 235 11.49 16.09 24.75
CA ARG A 235 10.26 15.89 25.55
C ARG A 235 9.02 16.09 24.70
N VAL A 236 7.85 15.69 25.22
CA VAL A 236 6.55 15.99 24.59
C VAL A 236 6.44 17.48 24.28
N ILE A 237 6.00 17.78 23.05
CA ILE A 237 5.60 19.11 22.60
C ILE A 237 4.08 19.09 22.46
N SER A 238 3.39 19.95 23.21
CA SER A 238 1.93 20.00 23.20
C SER A 238 1.45 21.33 22.62
N ALA A 239 0.47 21.29 21.72
CA ALA A 239 -0.17 22.48 21.15
C ALA A 239 -1.69 22.30 21.11
N LYS A 240 -2.41 23.42 21.24
CA LYS A 240 -3.89 23.43 21.17
C LYS A 240 -4.43 24.57 20.34
N GLY A 241 -5.31 24.25 19.38
CA GLY A 241 -6.13 25.23 18.66
C GLY A 241 -5.38 26.19 17.74
N ILE A 242 -4.16 25.86 17.31
CA ILE A 242 -3.32 26.73 16.45
C ILE A 242 -2.83 26.00 15.20
N THR A 243 -2.31 26.77 14.25
CA THR A 243 -1.60 26.24 13.08
C THR A 243 -0.09 26.30 13.30
N LEU A 244 0.60 25.18 13.04
CA LEU A 244 2.04 25.04 13.02
C LEU A 244 2.48 24.74 11.58
N SER A 245 3.33 25.60 10.99
CA SER A 245 3.74 25.50 9.59
C SER A 245 5.25 25.42 9.47
N GLY A 246 5.74 24.41 8.75
CA GLY A 246 7.14 24.28 8.35
C GLY A 246 7.45 24.87 6.96
N ALA A 247 8.72 24.84 6.59
CA ALA A 247 9.21 25.26 5.28
C ALA A 247 9.02 24.20 4.17
N GLY A 248 8.53 23.01 4.50
CA GLY A 248 8.30 21.88 3.59
C GLY A 248 8.96 20.60 4.10
N MET A 249 8.43 19.44 3.70
CA MET A 249 8.93 18.11 4.12
C MET A 249 10.42 17.89 3.80
N TRP A 250 10.96 18.56 2.76
CA TRP A 250 12.37 18.49 2.41
C TRP A 250 13.26 19.47 3.19
N TYR A 251 12.69 20.42 3.93
CA TYR A 251 13.41 21.60 4.46
C TYR A 251 13.34 21.74 5.98
N THR A 252 12.20 21.42 6.61
CA THR A 252 12.04 21.51 8.06
C THR A 252 12.02 20.11 8.65
N THR A 253 13.00 19.80 9.49
CA THR A 253 13.11 18.53 10.21
C THR A 253 12.85 18.76 11.69
N LEU A 254 11.89 18.04 12.25
CA LEU A 254 11.65 17.91 13.67
C LEU A 254 12.22 16.57 14.10
N TYR A 255 13.45 16.59 14.59
CA TYR A 255 14.11 15.37 15.04
C TYR A 255 13.78 15.13 16.51
N ARG A 256 13.36 13.91 16.82
CA ARG A 256 12.98 13.53 18.17
C ARG A 256 14.09 12.69 18.78
N ASP A 257 14.99 13.40 19.46
CA ASP A 257 16.21 12.86 20.07
C ASP A 257 15.91 12.15 21.40
N VAL A 258 15.48 10.89 21.31
CA VAL A 258 15.35 9.99 22.46
C VAL A 258 16.65 9.21 22.68
N PRO A 259 17.08 8.97 23.94
CA PRO A 259 18.18 8.05 24.20
C PRO A 259 17.77 6.61 23.83
N ILE A 260 18.75 5.77 23.51
CA ILE A 260 18.57 4.33 23.29
C ILE A 260 19.43 3.57 24.31
N PRO A 261 18.84 2.86 25.29
CA PRO A 261 17.40 2.71 25.58
C PRO A 261 16.67 4.00 25.97
N ASN A 262 15.40 4.14 25.57
CA ASN A 262 14.49 5.19 26.00
C ASN A 262 14.19 5.04 27.50
N GLN A 263 14.66 6.00 28.30
CA GLN A 263 14.62 6.00 29.77
C GLN A 263 13.26 6.45 30.34
N GLY A 264 12.15 6.00 29.75
CA GLY A 264 10.81 6.41 30.18
C GLY A 264 10.38 7.79 29.66
N ILE A 265 11.09 8.33 28.66
CA ILE A 265 10.77 9.62 28.05
C ILE A 265 9.65 9.41 27.05
N ASP A 266 8.47 9.86 27.45
CA ASP A 266 7.34 10.07 26.56
C ASP A 266 7.65 11.29 25.70
N HIS A 267 7.68 11.10 24.38
CA HIS A 267 8.23 12.12 23.49
C HIS A 267 7.56 12.08 22.14
N TRP A 268 6.37 12.63 22.02
CA TRP A 268 5.64 12.81 20.76
C TRP A 268 5.19 14.26 20.62
N TRP A 269 4.60 14.59 19.47
CA TRP A 269 3.85 15.84 19.34
C TRP A 269 2.38 15.56 19.64
N GLU A 270 1.88 16.20 20.69
CA GLU A 270 0.49 16.09 21.12
C GLU A 270 -0.30 17.31 20.62
N LEU A 271 -1.22 17.06 19.69
CA LEU A 271 -1.90 18.11 18.96
C LEU A 271 -3.41 18.02 19.19
N GLU A 272 -3.95 18.96 19.96
CA GLU A 272 -5.39 19.07 20.22
C GLU A 272 -5.99 20.18 19.33
N ASN A 273 -6.93 19.86 18.44
CA ASN A 273 -7.58 20.82 17.54
C ASN A 273 -6.59 21.68 16.71
N CYS A 274 -5.41 21.15 16.40
CA CYS A 274 -4.36 21.90 15.69
C CYS A 274 -4.36 21.61 14.19
N THR A 275 -3.70 22.49 13.44
CA THR A 275 -3.19 22.14 12.11
C THR A 275 -1.68 22.00 12.15
N LEU A 276 -1.13 20.88 11.68
CA LEU A 276 0.30 20.72 11.39
C LEU A 276 0.53 20.55 9.89
N ARG A 277 1.51 21.26 9.34
CA ARG A 277 1.82 21.15 7.92
C ARG A 277 3.28 21.37 7.57
N ASP A 278 3.70 20.76 6.46
CA ASP A 278 4.94 21.08 5.75
C ASP A 278 6.22 20.79 6.57
N VAL A 279 6.26 19.65 7.28
CA VAL A 279 7.40 19.22 8.11
C VAL A 279 7.79 17.76 7.85
N PHE A 280 9.03 17.42 8.17
CA PHE A 280 9.52 16.06 8.34
C PHE A 280 9.76 15.75 9.82
N ILE A 281 9.42 14.54 10.26
CA ILE A 281 9.61 14.05 11.62
C ILE A 281 10.38 12.74 11.57
N ASP A 282 11.42 12.61 12.38
CA ASP A 282 12.25 11.41 12.46
C ASP A 282 12.73 11.16 13.89
N VAL A 283 13.15 9.94 14.19
CA VAL A 283 13.69 9.50 15.49
C VAL A 283 14.89 8.56 15.28
N PRO A 284 15.79 8.42 16.27
CA PRO A 284 16.88 7.45 16.21
C PRO A 284 16.44 5.99 16.41
N SER A 285 15.14 5.71 16.60
CA SER A 285 14.66 4.38 17.02
C SER A 285 15.07 3.27 16.06
N THR A 286 15.50 2.15 16.63
CA THR A 286 15.98 0.94 15.94
C THR A 286 15.06 -0.26 16.18
N GLY A 287 13.86 -0.04 16.74
CA GLY A 287 12.86 -1.07 17.03
C GLY A 287 11.59 -0.56 17.70
N ARG A 288 10.66 -1.48 18.00
CA ARG A 288 9.32 -1.20 18.56
C ARG A 288 9.23 -1.34 20.09
N ASN A 289 10.36 -1.27 20.78
CA ASN A 289 10.43 -1.22 22.24
C ASN A 289 11.27 -0.03 22.68
N ARG A 290 10.98 0.50 23.87
CA ARG A 290 11.77 1.53 24.54
C ARG A 290 13.26 1.16 24.59
N ASN A 291 13.62 -0.12 24.76
CA ASN A 291 15.02 -0.56 24.70
C ASN A 291 15.73 -0.22 23.38
N LEU A 292 14.97 -0.09 22.29
CA LEU A 292 15.45 0.27 20.97
C LEU A 292 15.04 1.69 20.54
N GLY A 293 14.45 2.49 21.45
CA GLY A 293 14.11 3.89 21.19
C GLY A 293 12.66 4.16 20.78
N ALA A 294 11.75 3.18 20.92
CA ALA A 294 10.36 3.35 20.48
C ALA A 294 9.70 4.61 21.06
N SER A 295 9.08 5.39 20.18
CA SER A 295 8.38 6.62 20.53
C SER A 295 7.43 7.06 19.40
N TYR A 296 6.17 7.37 19.73
CA TYR A 296 5.09 7.72 18.78
C TYR A 296 5.34 9.02 18.01
N GLY A 297 5.00 9.10 16.72
CA GLY A 297 5.11 10.31 15.92
C GLY A 297 4.22 11.45 16.42
N LEU A 298 2.95 11.36 16.05
CA LEU A 298 1.90 12.32 16.37
C LEU A 298 0.77 11.65 17.14
N THR A 299 0.31 12.31 18.20
CA THR A 299 -0.97 12.01 18.85
C THR A 299 -1.94 13.14 18.54
N LEU A 300 -3.02 12.84 17.85
CA LEU A 300 -4.00 13.85 17.38
C LEU A 300 -5.31 13.65 18.14
N SER A 301 -5.93 14.75 18.59
CA SER A 301 -7.22 14.70 19.29
C SER A 301 -8.00 16.01 19.16
N GLY A 302 -9.23 16.01 19.67
CA GLY A 302 -10.02 17.22 19.85
C GLY A 302 -11.34 17.24 19.09
N ALA A 303 -12.33 17.89 19.70
CA ALA A 303 -13.73 17.86 19.26
C ALA A 303 -14.07 18.85 18.13
N THR A 304 -13.22 19.83 17.84
CA THR A 304 -13.52 20.89 16.85
C THR A 304 -12.82 20.68 15.50
N GLY A 305 -12.15 19.55 15.31
CA GLY A 305 -11.38 19.24 14.12
C GLY A 305 -9.90 19.58 14.24
N TRP A 306 -9.10 18.78 13.56
CA TRP A 306 -7.66 18.96 13.38
C TRP A 306 -7.28 18.60 11.95
N LEU A 307 -6.14 19.11 11.49
CA LEU A 307 -5.63 18.87 10.14
C LEU A 307 -4.13 18.56 10.18
N VAL A 308 -3.74 17.44 9.59
CA VAL A 308 -2.33 17.14 9.29
C VAL A 308 -2.18 17.05 7.78
N GLU A 309 -1.36 17.91 7.18
CA GLU A 309 -1.18 17.91 5.73
C GLU A 309 0.27 18.13 5.29
N ARG A 310 0.73 17.38 4.28
CA ARG A 310 2.12 17.46 3.78
C ARG A 310 3.13 17.27 4.90
N VAL A 311 2.94 16.23 5.69
CA VAL A 311 3.86 15.80 6.74
C VAL A 311 4.53 14.50 6.31
N TRP A 312 5.84 14.41 6.55
CA TRP A 312 6.60 13.18 6.36
C TRP A 312 7.08 12.64 7.70
N ILE A 313 6.80 11.38 8.04
CA ILE A 313 7.27 10.73 9.27
C ILE A 313 8.12 9.48 8.95
N GLN A 314 9.24 9.31 9.64
CA GLN A 314 10.09 8.10 9.60
C GLN A 314 10.47 7.59 11.00
N HIS A 315 10.73 6.27 11.06
CA HIS A 315 11.35 5.55 12.19
C HIS A 315 10.66 5.64 13.54
N THR A 316 9.50 6.29 13.65
CA THR A 316 8.71 6.35 14.88
C THR A 316 8.14 4.99 15.24
N ASP A 317 7.56 4.85 16.43
CA ASP A 317 6.70 3.71 16.75
C ASP A 317 5.45 3.70 15.84
N ALA A 318 4.26 4.03 16.32
CA ALA A 318 3.19 4.43 15.41
C ALA A 318 3.47 5.86 14.90
N ALA A 319 3.33 6.11 13.60
CA ALA A 319 3.58 7.44 13.04
C ALA A 319 2.47 8.43 13.37
N MET A 320 1.20 8.04 13.21
CA MET A 320 0.06 8.86 13.61
C MET A 320 -0.98 8.04 14.37
N TRP A 321 -1.20 8.41 15.63
CA TRP A 321 -2.25 7.86 16.49
C TRP A 321 -3.34 8.92 16.67
N ALA A 322 -4.44 8.78 15.94
CA ALA A 322 -5.32 9.90 15.65
C ALA A 322 -6.76 9.66 16.10
N SER A 323 -7.20 10.40 17.11
CA SER A 323 -8.56 10.38 17.65
C SER A 323 -9.27 11.71 17.52
N GLY A 324 -10.48 11.77 18.05
CA GLY A 324 -11.30 12.97 18.20
C GLY A 324 -12.42 13.07 17.20
N SER A 325 -12.80 14.29 16.83
CA SER A 325 -13.89 14.57 15.90
C SER A 325 -13.46 15.48 14.75
N HIS A 326 -13.95 15.23 13.54
CA HIS A 326 -13.74 16.10 12.36
C HIS A 326 -12.27 16.26 11.95
N GLY A 327 -11.44 15.26 12.28
CA GLY A 327 -10.02 15.22 11.96
C GLY A 327 -9.72 14.78 10.53
N THR A 328 -8.66 15.34 9.93
CA THR A 328 -8.18 14.90 8.61
C THR A 328 -6.65 14.80 8.56
N VAL A 329 -6.14 13.66 8.07
CA VAL A 329 -4.76 13.52 7.60
C VAL A 329 -4.77 13.45 6.08
N ARG A 330 -3.97 14.29 5.40
CA ARG A 330 -3.86 14.26 3.94
C ARG A 330 -2.50 14.58 3.36
N ASP A 331 -2.27 14.18 2.12
CA ASP A 331 -1.11 14.55 1.30
C ASP A 331 0.24 14.27 2.02
N SER A 332 0.26 13.25 2.88
CA SER A 332 1.37 12.96 3.80
C SER A 332 2.09 11.66 3.43
N ARG A 333 3.35 11.51 3.86
CA ARG A 333 4.20 10.34 3.56
C ARG A 333 4.71 9.70 4.85
N ILE A 334 4.50 8.42 5.05
CA ILE A 334 4.96 7.70 6.23
C ILE A 334 5.83 6.54 5.76
N LEU A 335 7.12 6.56 6.10
CA LEU A 335 8.04 5.52 5.67
C LEU A 335 8.68 4.85 6.90
N ASN A 336 8.70 3.53 6.92
CA ASN A 336 9.37 2.72 7.94
C ASN A 336 9.01 3.03 9.42
N PRO A 337 7.74 3.25 9.81
CA PRO A 337 7.36 3.24 11.22
C PRO A 337 7.48 1.82 11.79
N TRP A 338 7.86 1.68 13.06
CA TRP A 338 8.01 0.39 13.74
C TRP A 338 6.67 -0.27 14.08
N ALA A 339 5.59 0.52 14.10
CA ALA A 339 4.22 0.04 14.23
C ALA A 339 3.37 0.56 13.07
N ASP A 340 2.15 0.99 13.38
CA ASP A 340 1.17 1.51 12.42
C ASP A 340 1.67 2.76 11.71
N GLY A 341 1.28 2.91 10.44
CA GLY A 341 1.47 4.16 9.71
C GLY A 341 0.50 5.24 10.20
N ILE A 342 -0.77 5.09 9.83
CA ILE A 342 -1.85 5.97 10.28
C ILE A 342 -2.94 5.12 10.92
N ASN A 343 -3.18 5.33 12.21
CA ASN A 343 -4.24 4.68 12.97
C ASN A 343 -5.29 5.72 13.36
N LEU A 344 -6.45 5.70 12.69
CA LEU A 344 -7.63 6.45 13.11
C LEU A 344 -8.35 5.64 14.19
N ASN A 345 -8.56 6.23 15.36
CA ASN A 345 -9.13 5.54 16.53
C ASN A 345 -10.00 6.46 17.39
N SER A 346 -10.64 5.88 18.40
CA SER A 346 -11.40 6.62 19.42
C SER A 346 -10.62 6.84 20.73
N GLY A 347 -9.28 6.76 20.66
CA GLY A 347 -8.34 6.56 21.77
C GLY A 347 -8.32 7.58 22.93
N PRO A 348 -7.26 7.56 23.77
CA PRO A 348 -7.20 8.32 25.03
C PRO A 348 -7.08 9.85 24.87
N GLY A 349 -7.28 10.38 23.66
CA GLY A 349 -7.29 11.82 23.41
C GLY A 349 -8.35 12.54 24.24
N ALA A 350 -8.21 13.87 24.37
CA ALA A 350 -8.97 14.68 25.33
C ALA A 350 -10.50 14.55 25.24
N ASP A 351 -11.03 14.18 24.07
CA ASP A 351 -12.45 14.05 23.79
C ASP A 351 -12.95 12.59 23.68
N HIS A 352 -12.04 11.59 23.71
CA HIS A 352 -12.35 10.17 23.61
C HIS A 352 -13.33 9.83 22.46
N ALA A 353 -13.21 10.52 21.33
CA ALA A 353 -14.12 10.37 20.20
C ALA A 353 -13.41 9.74 19.00
N GLY A 354 -14.19 9.12 18.13
CA GLY A 354 -13.74 8.56 16.86
C GLY A 354 -14.75 8.87 15.76
N TYR A 355 -15.04 10.16 15.56
CA TYR A 355 -16.19 10.61 14.76
C TYR A 355 -15.77 11.47 13.57
N ASN A 356 -16.22 11.12 12.38
CA ASN A 356 -15.97 11.90 11.17
C ASN A 356 -14.47 12.15 10.93
N LEU A 357 -13.66 11.09 11.05
CA LEU A 357 -12.22 11.12 10.81
C LEU A 357 -11.91 10.67 9.37
N THR A 358 -10.94 11.32 8.72
CA THR A 358 -10.54 10.98 7.35
C THR A 358 -9.02 10.89 7.20
N ALA A 359 -8.53 9.82 6.60
CA ALA A 359 -7.19 9.76 6.04
C ALA A 359 -7.31 9.69 4.51
N GLN A 360 -6.83 10.73 3.81
CA GLN A 360 -6.94 10.80 2.36
C GLN A 360 -5.63 11.14 1.64
N ASN A 361 -5.39 10.56 0.46
CA ASN A 361 -4.22 10.89 -0.36
C ASN A 361 -2.87 10.78 0.39
N ASN A 362 -2.73 9.77 1.25
CA ASN A 362 -1.49 9.51 1.99
C ASN A 362 -0.71 8.34 1.38
N TYR A 363 0.61 8.39 1.49
CA TYR A 363 1.51 7.33 1.06
C TYR A 363 2.21 6.69 2.26
N VAL A 364 2.03 5.39 2.46
CA VAL A 364 2.66 4.61 3.54
C VAL A 364 3.52 3.51 2.93
N ARG A 365 4.75 3.35 3.38
CA ARG A 365 5.63 2.24 2.97
C ARG A 365 6.40 1.68 4.16
N GLY A 366 6.54 0.36 4.25
CA GLY A 366 7.46 -0.27 5.21
C GLY A 366 6.98 -0.29 6.66
N SER A 367 5.67 -0.22 6.93
CA SER A 367 5.16 -0.23 8.31
C SER A 367 5.47 -1.53 9.05
N GLY A 368 5.77 -1.44 10.34
CA GLY A 368 6.00 -2.60 11.22
C GLY A 368 4.72 -3.19 11.83
N ASP A 369 3.59 -2.58 11.55
CA ASP A 369 2.24 -3.09 11.81
C ASP A 369 1.32 -2.59 10.67
N ASP A 370 0.02 -2.46 10.92
CA ASP A 370 -0.96 -2.00 9.94
C ASP A 370 -0.56 -0.65 9.29
N GLY A 371 -0.37 -0.65 7.97
CA GLY A 371 0.02 0.59 7.27
C GLY A 371 -1.03 1.71 7.42
N LEU A 372 -2.30 1.34 7.27
CA LEU A 372 -3.47 2.19 7.52
C LEU A 372 -4.48 1.42 8.37
N ALA A 373 -5.01 2.03 9.43
CA ALA A 373 -5.96 1.38 10.32
C ALA A 373 -7.13 2.28 10.71
N ILE A 374 -8.32 1.68 10.77
CA ILE A 374 -9.46 2.15 11.56
C ILE A 374 -9.58 1.21 12.76
N ASN A 375 -9.52 1.74 13.98
CA ASN A 375 -9.53 0.94 15.20
C ASN A 375 -10.64 1.36 16.17
N ALA A 376 -11.72 0.57 16.23
CA ALA A 376 -12.83 0.71 17.16
C ALA A 376 -12.61 -0.17 18.40
N ASP A 377 -11.75 0.29 19.30
CA ASP A 377 -11.47 -0.39 20.56
C ASP A 377 -12.71 -0.37 21.49
N VAL A 378 -12.90 -1.46 22.25
CA VAL A 378 -13.99 -1.59 23.21
C VAL A 378 -13.87 -0.65 24.41
N LEU A 379 -12.65 -0.21 24.74
CA LEU A 379 -12.38 0.72 25.83
C LEU A 379 -12.94 2.13 25.57
N TRP A 380 -13.14 2.47 24.30
CA TRP A 380 -13.52 3.81 23.86
C TRP A 380 -14.87 3.80 23.14
N PRO A 381 -15.53 4.94 22.92
CA PRO A 381 -16.72 5.04 22.07
C PRO A 381 -16.51 4.41 20.69
N GLN A 382 -17.61 3.95 20.09
CA GLN A 382 -17.62 3.35 18.75
C GLN A 382 -17.11 4.35 17.70
N MET A 383 -16.37 3.84 16.72
CA MET A 383 -15.95 4.62 15.55
C MET A 383 -17.14 4.84 14.61
N ASP A 384 -17.38 6.08 14.19
CA ASP A 384 -18.52 6.44 13.35
C ASP A 384 -18.12 7.43 12.25
N THR A 385 -18.52 7.12 11.01
CA THR A 385 -18.33 7.99 9.85
C THR A 385 -16.83 8.18 9.53
N VAL A 386 -16.07 7.10 9.48
CA VAL A 386 -14.60 7.13 9.31
C VAL A 386 -14.20 6.71 7.90
N ARG A 387 -13.23 7.42 7.31
CA ARG A 387 -12.89 7.28 5.88
C ARG A 387 -11.40 7.08 5.62
N LEU A 388 -11.08 6.11 4.77
CA LEU A 388 -9.76 5.93 4.15
C LEU A 388 -9.92 6.10 2.62
N LEU A 389 -9.47 7.23 2.07
CA LEU A 389 -9.76 7.62 0.68
C LEU A 389 -8.48 7.82 -0.13
N ASN A 390 -8.33 7.12 -1.26
CA ASN A 390 -7.24 7.37 -2.22
C ASN A 390 -5.85 7.32 -1.58
N ASN A 391 -5.60 6.42 -0.63
CA ASN A 391 -4.28 6.24 -0.04
C ASN A 391 -3.50 5.13 -0.77
N THR A 392 -2.18 5.22 -0.75
CA THR A 392 -1.29 4.11 -1.11
C THR A 392 -0.63 3.61 0.16
N SER A 393 -0.73 2.31 0.45
CA SER A 393 0.01 1.66 1.54
C SER A 393 0.70 0.44 0.95
N ILE A 394 2.01 0.28 1.09
CA ILE A 394 2.75 -0.83 0.48
C ILE A 394 3.85 -1.39 1.38
N CYS A 395 4.28 -2.61 1.11
CA CYS A 395 5.44 -3.22 1.76
C CYS A 395 5.33 -3.24 3.30
N ALA A 396 4.13 -3.44 3.85
CA ALA A 396 3.97 -3.60 5.29
C ALA A 396 4.79 -4.82 5.75
N VAL A 397 5.79 -4.59 6.59
CA VAL A 397 6.70 -5.61 7.08
C VAL A 397 6.01 -6.45 8.16
N GLY A 398 5.24 -5.80 9.02
CA GLY A 398 4.41 -6.44 10.04
C GLY A 398 2.93 -6.29 9.75
N ALA A 399 2.14 -7.22 10.27
CA ALA A 399 0.68 -7.23 10.14
C ALA A 399 0.22 -6.99 8.68
N ASN A 400 -0.68 -6.02 8.47
CA ASN A 400 -1.42 -5.84 7.23
C ASN A 400 -1.08 -4.52 6.53
N THR A 401 -1.43 -4.43 5.26
CA THR A 401 -1.25 -3.17 4.54
C THR A 401 -2.38 -2.17 4.84
N LEU A 402 -3.60 -2.67 5.09
CA LEU A 402 -4.76 -1.90 5.56
C LEU A 402 -5.66 -2.73 6.47
N ARG A 403 -6.16 -2.14 7.56
CA ARG A 403 -7.13 -2.76 8.49
C ARG A 403 -8.37 -1.87 8.72
N ILE A 404 -9.54 -2.50 8.68
CA ILE A 404 -10.79 -2.02 9.27
C ILE A 404 -11.11 -2.92 10.46
N ALA A 405 -11.02 -2.38 11.68
CA ALA A 405 -11.31 -3.08 12.93
C ALA A 405 -12.50 -2.44 13.66
N GLY A 406 -13.70 -2.80 13.23
CA GLY A 406 -14.96 -2.34 13.80
C GLY A 406 -15.38 -0.95 13.32
N GLY A 407 -16.50 -0.48 13.87
CA GLY A 407 -17.09 0.83 13.56
C GLY A 407 -18.38 0.77 12.76
N ARG A 408 -18.91 1.94 12.42
CA ARG A 408 -20.10 2.10 11.57
C ARG A 408 -19.94 3.27 10.62
N ASN A 409 -20.65 3.24 9.50
CA ASN A 409 -20.55 4.23 8.43
C ASN A 409 -19.11 4.38 7.93
N VAL A 410 -18.38 3.26 7.87
CA VAL A 410 -16.99 3.25 7.40
C VAL A 410 -16.96 3.32 5.87
N THR A 411 -16.04 4.12 5.30
CA THR A 411 -15.80 4.18 3.86
C THR A 411 -14.33 3.97 3.56
N VAL A 412 -13.99 2.93 2.81
CA VAL A 412 -12.63 2.64 2.34
C VAL A 412 -12.68 2.60 0.82
N GLN A 413 -12.21 3.66 0.18
CA GLN A 413 -12.43 3.87 -1.25
C GLN A 413 -11.17 4.29 -2.00
N GLY A 414 -10.95 3.69 -3.16
CA GLY A 414 -9.91 4.11 -4.10
C GLY A 414 -8.48 3.93 -3.59
N ASN A 415 -8.24 3.07 -2.59
CA ASN A 415 -6.92 2.84 -2.02
C ASN A 415 -6.13 1.80 -2.83
N LEU A 416 -4.80 1.97 -2.90
CA LEU A 416 -3.86 0.97 -3.39
C LEU A 416 -3.16 0.33 -2.19
N VAL A 417 -3.29 -0.98 -2.05
CA VAL A 417 -2.55 -1.76 -1.05
C VAL A 417 -1.71 -2.83 -1.74
N ALA A 418 -0.44 -2.95 -1.38
CA ALA A 418 0.43 -3.93 -2.01
C ALA A 418 1.50 -4.50 -1.11
N ASP A 419 1.94 -5.69 -1.47
CA ASP A 419 3.19 -6.28 -1.01
C ASP A 419 3.36 -6.47 0.52
N PRO A 420 2.34 -6.91 1.31
CA PRO A 420 2.57 -7.25 2.72
C PRO A 420 3.59 -8.38 2.85
N ALA A 421 4.56 -8.24 3.76
CA ALA A 421 5.51 -9.30 4.04
C ALA A 421 4.90 -10.37 4.95
N GLN A 422 4.21 -9.98 6.03
CA GLN A 422 3.76 -10.93 7.05
C GLN A 422 2.31 -11.42 6.92
N GLU A 423 1.31 -10.55 6.83
CA GLU A 423 -0.10 -10.99 6.88
C GLU A 423 -0.86 -10.69 5.58
N VAL A 424 -1.83 -9.77 5.62
CA VAL A 424 -2.86 -9.65 4.59
C VAL A 424 -2.74 -8.29 3.92
N GLY A 425 -3.16 -8.19 2.65
CA GLY A 425 -3.27 -6.89 1.99
C GLY A 425 -4.30 -6.02 2.71
N MET A 426 -5.52 -6.55 2.88
CA MET A 426 -6.61 -5.88 3.57
C MET A 426 -7.34 -6.79 4.55
N VAL A 427 -7.55 -6.33 5.79
CA VAL A 427 -8.42 -7.01 6.77
C VAL A 427 -9.65 -6.15 7.05
N VAL A 428 -10.82 -6.77 6.99
CA VAL A 428 -12.11 -6.14 7.28
C VAL A 428 -12.85 -6.97 8.31
N GLY A 429 -12.94 -6.48 9.54
CA GLY A 429 -13.63 -7.19 10.60
C GLY A 429 -13.47 -6.51 11.94
N VAL A 430 -13.11 -7.29 12.96
CA VAL A 430 -12.86 -6.82 14.32
C VAL A 430 -11.45 -7.22 14.73
N PHE A 431 -10.83 -6.44 15.60
CA PHE A 431 -9.51 -6.75 16.15
C PHE A 431 -9.63 -7.01 17.66
N HIS A 432 -9.11 -8.15 18.11
CA HIS A 432 -9.22 -8.61 19.50
C HIS A 432 -10.66 -8.55 20.04
N ALA A 433 -10.86 -8.04 21.26
CA ALA A 433 -12.17 -7.83 21.85
C ALA A 433 -12.79 -6.48 21.45
N GLY A 434 -12.43 -5.95 20.28
CA GLY A 434 -12.92 -4.67 19.75
C GLY A 434 -14.42 -4.66 19.46
N ARG A 435 -14.92 -3.50 19.07
CA ARG A 435 -16.35 -3.32 18.76
C ARG A 435 -16.71 -3.92 17.41
N ALA A 436 -17.98 -4.27 17.25
CA ALA A 436 -18.51 -4.82 15.99
C ALA A 436 -18.32 -3.85 14.81
N LEU A 437 -18.20 -4.43 13.62
CA LEU A 437 -18.27 -3.71 12.35
C LEU A 437 -19.73 -3.71 11.87
N GLU A 438 -20.45 -2.63 12.15
CA GLU A 438 -21.88 -2.49 11.88
C GLU A 438 -22.16 -2.11 10.42
N SER A 439 -21.24 -1.39 9.76
CA SER A 439 -21.31 -1.09 8.33
C SER A 439 -20.00 -0.55 7.78
N ALA A 440 -19.55 -1.12 6.66
CA ALA A 440 -18.45 -0.61 5.85
C ALA A 440 -18.77 -0.67 4.35
N LEU A 441 -18.47 0.41 3.62
CA LEU A 441 -18.36 0.41 2.16
C LEU A 441 -16.88 0.33 1.78
N VAL A 442 -16.51 -0.76 1.09
CA VAL A 442 -15.17 -1.02 0.57
C VAL A 442 -15.24 -1.01 -0.95
N GLN A 443 -14.89 0.12 -1.57
CA GLN A 443 -15.19 0.35 -2.98
C GLN A 443 -13.97 0.77 -3.82
N GLY A 444 -13.80 0.17 -5.00
CA GLY A 444 -12.82 0.64 -5.98
C GLY A 444 -11.36 0.59 -5.50
N ASN A 445 -11.05 -0.26 -4.51
CA ASN A 445 -9.68 -0.43 -4.02
C ASN A 445 -8.93 -1.43 -4.90
N THR A 446 -7.61 -1.31 -4.93
CA THR A 446 -6.72 -2.28 -5.61
C THR A 446 -5.80 -2.94 -4.59
N ILE A 447 -5.77 -4.27 -4.59
CA ILE A 447 -4.90 -5.12 -3.77
C ILE A 447 -3.94 -5.86 -4.71
N LEU A 448 -2.64 -5.55 -4.64
CA LEU A 448 -1.62 -6.20 -5.46
C LEU A 448 -0.76 -7.11 -4.61
N ARG A 449 -0.60 -8.37 -5.03
CA ARG A 449 0.32 -9.32 -4.38
C ARG A 449 0.09 -9.45 -2.88
N GLY A 450 -1.19 -9.40 -2.48
CA GLY A 450 -1.62 -9.50 -1.10
C GLY A 450 -1.47 -10.92 -0.55
N GLY A 451 -1.14 -11.02 0.74
CA GLY A 451 -0.79 -12.26 1.41
C GLY A 451 0.71 -12.33 1.71
N GLY A 452 1.06 -12.76 2.92
CA GLY A 452 2.42 -12.78 3.44
C GLY A 452 2.70 -14.03 4.26
N PHE A 453 3.93 -14.14 4.79
CA PHE A 453 4.35 -15.23 5.65
C PHE A 453 4.04 -14.90 7.12
N ARG A 454 3.35 -15.77 7.86
CA ARG A 454 3.28 -15.60 9.33
C ARG A 454 3.84 -16.83 10.05
N PRO A 455 4.94 -16.69 10.81
CA PRO A 455 5.66 -17.82 11.39
C PRO A 455 4.88 -18.58 12.48
N TYR A 456 3.74 -18.06 12.94
CA TYR A 456 2.92 -18.64 14.01
C TYR A 456 1.48 -18.97 13.63
N GLY A 457 1.18 -19.13 12.32
CA GLY A 457 -0.13 -19.57 11.87
C GLY A 457 -1.07 -18.45 11.43
N GLY A 458 -0.61 -17.60 10.53
CA GLY A 458 -1.44 -16.56 9.90
C GLY A 458 -2.26 -17.06 8.71
N VAL A 459 -3.04 -16.14 8.16
CA VAL A 459 -3.87 -16.36 6.99
C VAL A 459 -3.15 -15.84 5.75
N ASN A 460 -3.00 -16.69 4.74
CA ASN A 460 -2.45 -16.31 3.44
C ASN A 460 -3.62 -15.94 2.51
N ALA A 461 -3.99 -14.66 2.48
CA ALA A 461 -4.98 -14.15 1.56
C ALA A 461 -4.68 -12.69 1.17
N ALA A 462 -5.19 -12.23 0.03
CA ALA A 462 -5.14 -10.81 -0.31
C ALA A 462 -6.11 -9.98 0.54
N ALA A 463 -7.32 -10.48 0.76
CA ALA A 463 -8.27 -9.91 1.72
C ALA A 463 -8.82 -10.95 2.70
N VAL A 464 -9.05 -10.52 3.94
CA VAL A 464 -9.75 -11.32 4.97
C VAL A 464 -10.95 -10.52 5.47
N ILE A 465 -12.14 -11.13 5.44
CA ILE A 465 -13.40 -10.51 5.84
C ILE A 465 -14.02 -11.33 6.98
N GLY A 466 -14.26 -10.72 8.13
CA GLY A 466 -14.92 -11.37 9.26
C GLY A 466 -14.10 -11.36 10.55
N HIS A 467 -14.66 -11.97 11.60
CA HIS A 467 -14.02 -12.16 12.90
C HIS A 467 -14.40 -13.54 13.46
N ASP A 468 -13.74 -13.97 14.54
CA ASP A 468 -13.97 -15.29 15.13
C ASP A 468 -15.23 -15.34 16.01
N ASN A 469 -15.71 -14.21 16.54
CA ASN A 469 -16.83 -14.17 17.49
C ASN A 469 -17.64 -12.86 17.51
N THR A 470 -17.42 -11.96 16.55
CA THR A 470 -18.11 -10.66 16.52
C THR A 470 -18.69 -10.42 15.13
N PRO A 471 -19.95 -9.96 15.02
CA PRO A 471 -20.59 -9.74 13.73
C PRO A 471 -19.86 -8.72 12.86
N VAL A 472 -19.94 -8.93 11.55
CA VAL A 472 -19.33 -8.08 10.53
C VAL A 472 -20.33 -7.85 9.41
N ALA A 473 -20.69 -6.59 9.15
CA ALA A 473 -21.50 -6.18 8.01
C ALA A 473 -20.70 -5.27 7.06
N ALA A 474 -20.59 -5.66 5.79
CA ALA A 474 -19.81 -4.92 4.80
C ALA A 474 -20.35 -5.06 3.37
N THR A 475 -20.11 -4.03 2.56
CA THR A 475 -20.32 -4.01 1.12
C THR A 475 -18.98 -3.84 0.41
N PHE A 476 -18.66 -4.76 -0.48
CA PHE A 476 -17.49 -4.72 -1.34
C PHE A 476 -17.93 -4.51 -2.79
N ASP A 477 -17.52 -3.40 -3.38
CA ASP A 477 -18.00 -2.99 -4.70
C ASP A 477 -16.84 -2.57 -5.62
N GLY A 478 -16.71 -3.19 -6.79
CA GLY A 478 -15.75 -2.74 -7.81
C GLY A 478 -14.27 -2.82 -7.39
N ASN A 479 -13.89 -3.68 -6.44
CA ASN A 479 -12.50 -3.83 -6.02
C ASN A 479 -11.72 -4.74 -6.98
N LEU A 480 -10.40 -4.50 -7.08
CA LEU A 480 -9.48 -5.26 -7.89
C LEU A 480 -8.43 -5.96 -7.03
N ILE A 481 -8.28 -7.27 -7.19
CA ILE A 481 -7.27 -8.10 -6.54
C ILE A 481 -6.44 -8.78 -7.62
N ILE A 482 -5.12 -8.60 -7.58
CA ILE A 482 -4.19 -9.16 -8.58
C ILE A 482 -3.05 -9.89 -7.87
N ASP A 483 -2.72 -11.09 -8.37
CA ASP A 483 -1.52 -11.86 -7.99
C ASP A 483 -1.45 -12.21 -6.48
N SER A 484 -2.57 -12.51 -5.81
CA SER A 484 -2.56 -12.84 -4.39
C SER A 484 -1.68 -14.05 -4.08
N LEU A 485 -0.87 -13.98 -3.01
CA LEU A 485 0.06 -15.06 -2.62
C LEU A 485 -0.63 -16.20 -1.85
N GLY A 486 -1.96 -16.13 -1.72
CA GLY A 486 -2.82 -17.20 -1.21
C GLY A 486 -4.21 -17.09 -1.82
N GLU A 487 -5.25 -17.20 -0.99
CA GLU A 487 -6.63 -16.97 -1.43
C GLU A 487 -6.80 -15.52 -1.90
N GLY A 488 -7.62 -15.25 -2.91
CA GLY A 488 -7.98 -13.87 -3.26
C GLY A 488 -8.72 -13.20 -2.10
N VAL A 489 -9.80 -13.84 -1.65
CA VAL A 489 -10.58 -13.43 -0.48
C VAL A 489 -10.85 -14.64 0.42
N LEU A 490 -10.56 -14.50 1.71
CA LEU A 490 -10.99 -15.44 2.74
C LEU A 490 -12.09 -14.81 3.61
N ILE A 491 -13.21 -15.51 3.74
CA ILE A 491 -14.33 -15.11 4.60
C ILE A 491 -14.30 -15.92 5.90
N GLY A 492 -14.21 -15.21 7.02
CA GLY A 492 -14.05 -15.68 8.41
C GLY A 492 -15.31 -16.28 9.00
N THR A 493 -15.28 -16.67 10.29
CA THR A 493 -16.16 -17.72 10.81
C THR A 493 -17.44 -17.29 11.54
N TYR A 494 -17.64 -16.02 11.88
CA TYR A 494 -18.77 -15.64 12.74
C TYR A 494 -19.58 -14.47 12.15
N ASP A 495 -20.87 -14.75 11.95
CA ASP A 495 -21.95 -13.80 11.66
C ASP A 495 -21.56 -12.68 10.68
N VAL A 496 -21.18 -13.09 9.48
CA VAL A 496 -20.78 -12.19 8.39
C VAL A 496 -22.00 -11.90 7.51
N ASP A 497 -22.35 -10.62 7.34
CA ASP A 497 -23.36 -10.15 6.40
C ASP A 497 -22.70 -9.34 5.29
N LEU A 498 -22.68 -9.88 4.08
CA LEU A 498 -21.84 -9.40 2.98
C LEU A 498 -22.66 -9.13 1.73
N VAL A 499 -22.47 -7.93 1.16
CA VAL A 499 -22.76 -7.65 -0.25
C VAL A 499 -21.43 -7.58 -0.99
N PHE A 500 -21.25 -8.38 -2.04
CA PHE A 500 -20.01 -8.49 -2.78
C PHE A 500 -20.30 -8.36 -4.28
N SER A 501 -20.18 -7.15 -4.83
CA SER A 501 -20.57 -6.80 -6.20
C SER A 501 -19.42 -6.31 -7.06
N ASP A 502 -19.41 -6.68 -8.35
CA ASP A 502 -18.51 -6.10 -9.38
C ASP A 502 -17.00 -6.21 -9.05
N ASN A 503 -16.60 -7.13 -8.18
CA ASN A 503 -15.18 -7.29 -7.82
C ASN A 503 -14.45 -8.16 -8.85
N THR A 504 -13.19 -7.84 -9.10
CA THR A 504 -12.30 -8.62 -9.98
C THR A 504 -11.15 -9.22 -9.19
N ILE A 505 -10.93 -10.52 -9.33
CA ILE A 505 -9.80 -11.26 -8.78
C ILE A 505 -9.11 -11.97 -9.95
N THR A 506 -7.82 -11.74 -10.15
CA THR A 506 -7.03 -12.43 -11.18
C THR A 506 -5.76 -13.02 -10.58
N HIS A 507 -5.44 -14.22 -11.03
CA HIS A 507 -4.22 -14.95 -10.70
C HIS A 507 -3.98 -15.16 -9.19
N PRO A 508 -4.96 -15.70 -8.44
CA PRO A 508 -4.71 -16.09 -7.05
C PRO A 508 -3.78 -17.31 -6.98
N ALA A 509 -2.91 -17.37 -5.98
CA ALA A 509 -2.07 -18.55 -5.73
C ALA A 509 -2.86 -19.73 -5.13
N ALA A 510 -4.04 -19.47 -4.53
CA ALA A 510 -5.01 -20.48 -4.10
C ALA A 510 -6.34 -20.31 -4.85
N ASN A 511 -7.49 -20.26 -4.18
CA ASN A 511 -8.79 -20.06 -4.80
C ASN A 511 -9.09 -18.56 -4.90
N GLY A 512 -10.05 -18.20 -5.75
CA GLY A 512 -10.52 -16.82 -5.83
C GLY A 512 -11.14 -16.37 -4.50
N ILE A 513 -12.24 -17.01 -4.13
CA ILE A 513 -12.98 -16.72 -2.90
C ILE A 513 -13.19 -18.01 -2.12
N ARG A 514 -12.85 -17.99 -0.83
CA ARG A 514 -13.10 -19.10 0.09
C ARG A 514 -13.90 -18.63 1.31
N ILE A 515 -15.02 -19.27 1.57
CA ILE A 515 -15.71 -19.21 2.87
C ILE A 515 -15.14 -20.32 3.75
N LYS A 516 -14.63 -19.94 4.93
CA LYS A 516 -14.03 -20.88 5.88
C LYS A 516 -15.08 -21.82 6.48
N ALA A 517 -14.69 -23.03 6.86
CA ALA A 517 -15.59 -23.91 7.59
C ALA A 517 -16.00 -23.29 8.93
N GLY A 518 -17.27 -23.42 9.29
CA GLY A 518 -17.82 -22.85 10.53
C GLY A 518 -18.37 -21.43 10.37
N THR A 519 -18.17 -20.78 9.22
CA THR A 519 -18.76 -19.47 8.93
C THR A 519 -20.28 -19.47 9.04
N THR A 520 -20.84 -18.50 9.75
CA THR A 520 -22.28 -18.20 9.78
C THR A 520 -22.59 -16.86 9.13
N GLY A 521 -23.82 -16.68 8.66
CA GLY A 521 -24.31 -15.42 8.10
C GLY A 521 -24.75 -15.55 6.64
N THR A 522 -24.69 -14.44 5.91
CA THR A 522 -25.23 -14.27 4.55
C THR A 522 -24.24 -13.58 3.63
N GLY A 523 -24.25 -13.95 2.36
CA GLY A 523 -23.44 -13.31 1.32
C GLY A 523 -24.18 -13.24 -0.01
N ASP A 524 -24.40 -12.03 -0.50
CA ASP A 524 -24.92 -11.77 -1.84
C ASP A 524 -23.75 -11.46 -2.78
N PHE A 525 -23.51 -12.36 -3.74
CA PHE A 525 -22.40 -12.24 -4.69
C PHE A 525 -22.93 -11.95 -6.08
N GLU A 526 -22.63 -10.76 -6.60
CA GLU A 526 -23.13 -10.31 -7.89
C GLU A 526 -22.02 -9.81 -8.81
N LEU A 527 -22.06 -10.20 -10.09
CA LEU A 527 -21.20 -9.67 -11.15
C LEU A 527 -19.68 -9.75 -10.88
N ASN A 528 -19.24 -10.69 -10.04
CA ASN A 528 -17.84 -10.83 -9.71
C ASN A 528 -17.08 -11.66 -10.75
N THR A 529 -15.89 -11.22 -11.10
CA THR A 529 -14.98 -11.91 -12.02
C THR A 529 -13.81 -12.52 -11.27
N VAL A 530 -13.64 -13.84 -11.37
CA VAL A 530 -12.42 -14.54 -10.97
C VAL A 530 -11.81 -15.20 -12.20
N SER A 531 -10.53 -14.96 -12.44
CA SER A 531 -9.85 -15.39 -13.67
C SER A 531 -8.40 -15.83 -13.43
N ASP A 532 -7.81 -16.43 -14.46
CA ASP A 532 -6.41 -16.86 -14.49
C ASP A 532 -6.04 -17.86 -13.37
N LEU A 533 -6.97 -18.79 -13.12
CA LEU A 533 -6.81 -19.88 -12.16
C LEU A 533 -5.86 -20.96 -12.69
N ALA A 534 -4.91 -21.38 -11.86
CA ALA A 534 -4.10 -22.55 -12.09
C ALA A 534 -4.92 -23.85 -11.92
N ASN A 535 -4.40 -24.95 -12.45
CA ASN A 535 -5.07 -26.26 -12.37
C ASN A 535 -5.37 -26.66 -10.92
N GLY A 536 -6.63 -27.00 -10.64
CA GLY A 536 -7.10 -27.41 -9.31
C GLY A 536 -7.57 -26.27 -8.40
N GLN A 537 -7.37 -25.01 -8.80
CA GLN A 537 -7.96 -23.86 -8.11
C GLN A 537 -9.42 -23.67 -8.53
N LEU A 538 -10.24 -23.15 -7.62
CA LEU A 538 -11.63 -22.83 -7.87
C LEU A 538 -11.86 -21.32 -7.78
N ALA A 539 -12.79 -20.81 -8.57
CA ALA A 539 -13.18 -19.42 -8.50
C ALA A 539 -13.85 -19.10 -7.14
N PHE A 540 -14.70 -20.00 -6.67
CA PHE A 540 -15.45 -19.86 -5.44
C PHE A 540 -15.57 -21.19 -4.70
N VAL A 541 -15.36 -21.18 -3.39
CA VAL A 541 -15.49 -22.35 -2.51
C VAL A 541 -16.26 -21.96 -1.25
N ASN A 542 -17.46 -22.53 -1.08
CA ASN A 542 -18.16 -22.44 0.21
C ASN A 542 -17.80 -23.64 1.10
N GLY A 543 -16.93 -23.42 2.06
CA GLY A 543 -16.55 -24.43 3.05
C GLY A 543 -17.52 -24.54 4.24
N SER A 544 -18.57 -23.72 4.32
CA SER A 544 -19.50 -23.70 5.45
C SER A 544 -20.94 -24.03 5.05
N SER A 545 -21.58 -24.90 5.82
CA SER A 545 -23.03 -25.12 5.74
C SER A 545 -23.84 -24.04 6.47
N GLY A 546 -23.20 -23.23 7.32
CA GLY A 546 -23.85 -22.18 8.12
C GLY A 546 -23.93 -20.82 7.42
N PHE A 547 -23.31 -20.68 6.25
CA PHE A 547 -23.27 -19.44 5.49
C PHE A 547 -24.11 -19.56 4.23
N ALA A 548 -25.19 -18.78 4.17
CA ALA A 548 -26.10 -18.77 3.03
C ALA A 548 -25.58 -17.82 1.94
N THR A 549 -25.58 -18.29 0.70
CA THR A 549 -25.06 -17.52 -0.45
C THR A 549 -26.14 -17.34 -1.51
N THR A 550 -26.24 -16.13 -2.08
CA THR A 550 -26.93 -15.90 -3.34
C THR A 550 -25.92 -15.55 -4.44
N PHE A 551 -26.26 -15.88 -5.68
CA PHE A 551 -25.38 -15.66 -6.83
C PHE A 551 -26.16 -15.03 -7.99
N ALA A 552 -25.63 -13.97 -8.58
CA ALA A 552 -26.14 -13.40 -9.81
C ALA A 552 -25.03 -12.85 -10.72
N GLY A 553 -24.83 -13.48 -11.87
CA GLY A 553 -23.96 -12.97 -12.91
C GLY A 553 -22.46 -13.19 -12.69
N ASN A 554 -22.03 -13.94 -11.67
CA ASN A 554 -20.62 -14.18 -11.41
C ASN A 554 -19.96 -15.09 -12.46
N SER A 555 -18.62 -15.04 -12.51
CA SER A 555 -17.77 -15.91 -13.33
C SER A 555 -17.91 -17.42 -13.04
N TRP A 556 -18.35 -17.80 -11.85
CA TRP A 556 -18.54 -19.19 -11.45
C TRP A 556 -20.00 -19.65 -11.48
N ASP A 557 -20.93 -18.79 -11.91
CA ASP A 557 -22.34 -19.16 -11.99
C ASP A 557 -22.54 -20.13 -13.15
N THR A 558 -22.63 -21.43 -12.85
CA THR A 558 -22.96 -22.47 -13.84
C THR A 558 -24.41 -22.38 -14.33
N SER A 559 -25.24 -21.54 -13.69
CA SER A 559 -26.67 -21.34 -13.98
C SER A 559 -27.01 -19.98 -14.61
N ALA A 560 -26.05 -19.05 -14.72
CA ALA A 560 -26.26 -17.84 -15.50
C ALA A 560 -26.29 -18.25 -16.99
N PRO A 561 -27.30 -17.85 -17.78
CA PRO A 561 -27.30 -18.14 -19.21
C PRO A 561 -25.97 -17.66 -19.80
N GLY A 562 -25.27 -18.55 -20.47
CA GLY A 562 -23.99 -18.24 -21.12
C GLY A 562 -24.20 -17.56 -22.47
N VAL A 563 -23.12 -17.00 -23.01
CA VAL A 563 -23.08 -16.55 -24.39
C VAL A 563 -23.16 -17.76 -25.31
N VAL A 564 -24.05 -17.72 -26.31
CA VAL A 564 -24.21 -18.81 -27.28
C VAL A 564 -23.84 -18.29 -28.66
N PHE A 565 -22.79 -18.86 -29.25
CA PHE A 565 -22.40 -18.61 -30.64
C PHE A 565 -23.14 -19.53 -31.60
N PHE A 566 -23.39 -19.05 -32.81
CA PHE A 566 -24.08 -19.79 -33.87
C PHE A 566 -23.26 -19.74 -35.16
N GLN A 567 -23.25 -20.85 -35.88
CA GLN A 567 -22.53 -21.02 -37.15
C GLN A 567 -22.97 -20.02 -38.20
N ASP A 568 -24.29 -19.80 -38.32
CA ASP A 568 -24.87 -18.96 -39.36
C ASP A 568 -25.45 -17.67 -38.75
N ILE A 569 -25.72 -16.71 -39.64
CA ILE A 569 -26.45 -15.49 -39.28
C ILE A 569 -27.88 -15.82 -38.80
N ASN A 570 -28.51 -14.86 -38.13
CA ASN A 570 -29.84 -14.94 -37.53
C ASN A 570 -30.01 -16.11 -36.54
N TYR A 571 -28.94 -16.47 -35.83
CA TYR A 571 -28.90 -17.59 -34.88
C TYR A 571 -29.20 -18.95 -35.54
N GLY A 572 -28.88 -19.07 -36.83
CA GLY A 572 -29.04 -20.29 -37.61
C GLY A 572 -27.86 -21.25 -37.50
N GLY A 573 -28.00 -22.42 -38.12
CA GLY A 573 -26.94 -23.44 -38.15
C GLY A 573 -26.74 -24.14 -36.80
N VAL A 574 -25.57 -24.73 -36.62
CA VAL A 574 -25.19 -25.39 -35.35
C VAL A 574 -24.97 -24.32 -34.28
N ALA A 575 -25.56 -24.51 -33.10
CA ALA A 575 -25.31 -23.68 -31.92
C ALA A 575 -24.17 -24.28 -31.09
N GLY A 576 -23.26 -23.44 -30.63
CA GLY A 576 -22.27 -23.81 -29.62
C GLY A 576 -22.90 -24.00 -28.25
N PRO A 577 -22.14 -24.49 -27.25
CA PRO A 577 -22.62 -24.50 -25.87
C PRO A 577 -22.83 -23.06 -25.37
N ALA A 578 -23.63 -22.93 -24.30
CA ALA A 578 -23.68 -21.70 -23.53
C ALA A 578 -22.36 -21.53 -22.76
N LEU A 579 -21.59 -20.51 -23.12
CA LEU A 579 -20.32 -20.19 -22.48
C LEU A 579 -20.57 -19.28 -21.28
N PRO A 580 -20.27 -19.71 -20.03
CA PRO A 580 -20.36 -18.83 -18.87
C PRO A 580 -19.34 -17.68 -18.96
N VAL A 581 -19.38 -16.76 -17.99
CA VAL A 581 -18.33 -15.73 -17.85
C VAL A 581 -16.98 -16.40 -17.74
N GLY A 582 -15.99 -15.85 -18.42
CA GLY A 582 -14.67 -16.45 -18.51
C GLY A 582 -13.88 -15.96 -19.71
N ASN A 583 -12.60 -16.33 -19.69
CA ASN A 583 -11.66 -16.08 -20.76
C ASN A 583 -11.42 -17.40 -21.49
N TYR A 584 -11.67 -17.42 -22.80
CA TYR A 584 -11.57 -18.62 -23.63
C TYR A 584 -10.57 -18.40 -24.76
N THR A 585 -9.44 -19.09 -24.68
CA THR A 585 -8.49 -19.26 -25.80
C THR A 585 -9.08 -20.16 -26.88
N LEU A 586 -8.47 -20.18 -28.05
CA LEU A 586 -8.85 -21.06 -29.15
C LEU A 586 -8.94 -22.53 -28.70
N ALA A 587 -7.93 -23.01 -27.97
CA ALA A 587 -7.92 -24.37 -27.48
C ALA A 587 -9.11 -24.67 -26.55
N GLN A 588 -9.48 -23.71 -25.69
CA GLN A 588 -10.62 -23.84 -24.78
C GLN A 588 -11.96 -23.79 -25.52
N LEU A 589 -12.12 -22.87 -26.47
CA LEU A 589 -13.30 -22.78 -27.33
C LEU A 589 -13.51 -24.06 -28.14
N SER A 590 -12.45 -24.54 -28.80
CA SER A 590 -12.50 -25.78 -29.57
C SER A 590 -12.85 -26.98 -28.71
N ALA A 591 -12.33 -27.07 -27.47
CA ALA A 591 -12.66 -28.14 -26.54
C ALA A 591 -14.13 -28.10 -26.07
N LEU A 592 -14.72 -26.89 -26.01
CA LEU A 592 -16.12 -26.68 -25.69
C LEU A 592 -17.04 -26.85 -26.92
N GLY A 593 -16.49 -27.00 -28.13
CA GLY A 593 -17.27 -27.17 -29.35
C GLY A 593 -17.65 -25.87 -30.06
N VAL A 594 -16.87 -24.81 -29.85
CA VAL A 594 -16.90 -23.58 -30.67
C VAL A 594 -15.65 -23.58 -31.55
N PRO A 595 -15.75 -23.95 -32.84
CA PRO A 595 -14.61 -24.01 -33.75
C PRO A 595 -14.00 -22.63 -34.06
N ASN A 596 -12.73 -22.63 -34.51
CA ASN A 596 -12.09 -21.41 -35.02
C ASN A 596 -12.86 -20.85 -36.21
N ASP A 597 -12.88 -19.52 -36.36
CA ASP A 597 -13.34 -18.86 -37.58
C ASP A 597 -14.73 -19.33 -38.04
N TRP A 598 -15.63 -19.57 -37.08
CA TRP A 598 -16.88 -20.29 -37.32
C TRP A 598 -18.15 -19.51 -37.00
N ALA A 599 -18.10 -18.60 -36.02
CA ALA A 599 -19.29 -17.91 -35.56
C ALA A 599 -19.70 -16.80 -36.54
N SER A 600 -21.01 -16.74 -36.83
CA SER A 600 -21.64 -15.70 -37.65
C SER A 600 -22.73 -14.92 -36.91
N SER A 601 -23.17 -15.38 -35.74
CA SER A 601 -24.06 -14.65 -34.83
C SER A 601 -23.92 -15.11 -33.38
N VAL A 602 -24.45 -14.33 -32.43
CA VAL A 602 -24.32 -14.62 -31.00
C VAL A 602 -25.50 -14.12 -30.18
N ARG A 603 -25.91 -14.88 -29.18
CA ARG A 603 -26.78 -14.41 -28.10
C ARG A 603 -25.97 -14.03 -26.87
N VAL A 604 -26.17 -12.81 -26.39
CA VAL A 604 -25.51 -12.24 -25.22
C VAL A 604 -26.58 -11.90 -24.19
N PRO A 605 -26.68 -12.69 -23.12
CA PRO A 605 -27.65 -12.44 -22.06
C PRO A 605 -27.53 -11.04 -21.45
N SER A 606 -28.65 -10.48 -20.99
CA SER A 606 -28.68 -9.18 -20.34
C SER A 606 -27.70 -9.15 -19.16
N GLY A 607 -26.90 -8.08 -19.08
CA GLY A 607 -25.88 -7.92 -18.04
C GLY A 607 -24.54 -8.58 -18.36
N ARG A 608 -24.35 -9.15 -19.56
CA ARG A 608 -23.06 -9.70 -20.01
C ARG A 608 -22.39 -8.84 -21.05
N THR A 609 -21.06 -8.80 -21.02
CA THR A 609 -20.23 -8.18 -22.04
C THR A 609 -19.34 -9.24 -22.68
N LEU A 610 -19.57 -9.52 -23.96
CA LEU A 610 -18.72 -10.36 -24.78
C LEU A 610 -17.68 -9.50 -25.51
N ILE A 611 -16.41 -9.86 -25.42
CA ILE A 611 -15.33 -9.32 -26.25
C ILE A 611 -14.76 -10.45 -27.09
N MET A 612 -14.98 -10.41 -28.40
CA MET A 612 -14.42 -11.36 -29.37
C MET A 612 -13.10 -10.83 -29.93
N TYR A 613 -12.17 -11.72 -30.25
CA TYR A 613 -10.86 -11.41 -30.80
C TYR A 613 -10.58 -12.23 -32.06
N SER A 614 -9.97 -11.61 -33.08
CA SER A 614 -9.67 -12.27 -34.35
C SER A 614 -8.58 -13.33 -34.23
N ASP A 615 -7.67 -13.14 -33.28
CA ASP A 615 -6.54 -14.04 -33.06
C ASP A 615 -6.65 -14.73 -31.69
N ASP A 616 -5.89 -15.81 -31.49
CA ASP A 616 -5.84 -16.51 -30.21
C ASP A 616 -5.21 -15.64 -29.10
N ASN A 617 -5.42 -16.02 -27.84
CA ASN A 617 -4.89 -15.37 -26.65
C ASN A 617 -5.24 -13.87 -26.56
N PHE A 618 -6.47 -13.53 -26.96
CA PHE A 618 -7.06 -12.19 -26.81
C PHE A 618 -6.31 -11.09 -27.57
N SER A 619 -5.84 -11.42 -28.79
CA SER A 619 -5.07 -10.51 -29.65
C SER A 619 -5.77 -10.24 -31.00
N GLY A 620 -5.24 -9.34 -31.81
CA GLY A 620 -5.83 -8.98 -33.10
C GLY A 620 -6.97 -7.96 -33.01
N ALA A 621 -7.86 -7.96 -34.01
CA ALA A 621 -9.04 -7.11 -34.03
C ALA A 621 -10.08 -7.59 -33.01
N SER A 622 -10.76 -6.67 -32.33
CA SER A 622 -11.71 -7.01 -31.26
C SER A 622 -13.10 -6.41 -31.43
N TRP A 623 -14.12 -7.12 -30.95
CA TRP A 623 -15.52 -6.67 -30.99
C TRP A 623 -16.23 -6.87 -29.66
N THR A 624 -16.81 -5.81 -29.11
CA THR A 624 -17.55 -5.84 -27.84
C THR A 624 -19.05 -5.87 -28.06
N ARG A 625 -19.77 -6.83 -27.46
CA ARG A 625 -21.22 -6.99 -27.54
C ARG A 625 -21.82 -7.10 -26.15
N THR A 626 -22.87 -6.31 -25.90
CA THR A 626 -23.63 -6.31 -24.65
C THR A 626 -25.09 -6.76 -24.85
N ALA A 627 -25.41 -7.22 -26.06
CA ALA A 627 -26.72 -7.69 -26.46
C ALA A 627 -26.60 -8.68 -27.63
N ASP A 628 -27.67 -9.42 -27.87
CA ASP A 628 -27.81 -10.33 -29.00
C ASP A 628 -27.43 -9.65 -30.33
N THR A 629 -26.59 -10.32 -31.12
CA THR A 629 -26.13 -9.85 -32.42
C THR A 629 -26.45 -10.88 -33.49
N PRO A 630 -27.47 -10.64 -34.33
CA PRO A 630 -27.94 -11.63 -35.28
C PRO A 630 -27.03 -11.77 -36.51
N ASP A 631 -26.13 -10.83 -36.80
CA ASP A 631 -25.36 -10.88 -38.05
C ASP A 631 -23.99 -10.22 -37.90
N PHE A 632 -22.93 -11.03 -37.88
CA PHE A 632 -21.56 -10.56 -37.76
C PHE A 632 -21.00 -9.88 -39.01
N THR A 633 -21.63 -10.08 -40.18
CA THR A 633 -21.22 -9.43 -41.43
C THR A 633 -21.45 -7.92 -41.40
N THR A 634 -22.35 -7.47 -40.52
CA THR A 634 -22.69 -6.05 -40.33
C THR A 634 -21.72 -5.30 -39.42
N LEU A 635 -20.81 -6.02 -38.75
CA LEU A 635 -19.85 -5.44 -37.82
C LEU A 635 -18.68 -4.82 -38.60
N SER A 636 -18.07 -3.78 -38.02
CA SER A 636 -16.88 -3.12 -38.58
C SER A 636 -15.75 -3.10 -37.55
N PRO A 637 -14.58 -3.71 -37.81
CA PRO A 637 -14.29 -4.58 -38.98
C PRO A 637 -15.23 -5.80 -39.03
N ASN A 638 -15.32 -6.48 -40.17
CA ASN A 638 -16.19 -7.65 -40.31
C ASN A 638 -15.77 -8.75 -39.32
N ALA A 639 -16.71 -9.26 -38.52
CA ALA A 639 -16.44 -10.26 -37.48
C ALA A 639 -16.91 -11.68 -37.86
N ASN A 640 -17.38 -11.87 -39.10
CA ASN A 640 -17.96 -13.12 -39.55
C ASN A 640 -16.85 -14.15 -39.84
N ASN A 641 -16.91 -15.31 -39.20
CA ASN A 641 -15.94 -16.39 -39.42
C ASN A 641 -14.48 -15.96 -39.20
N VAL A 642 -14.23 -15.16 -38.17
CA VAL A 642 -12.86 -14.71 -37.82
C VAL A 642 -12.56 -14.79 -36.33
N MET A 643 -13.50 -15.23 -35.49
CA MET A 643 -13.30 -15.26 -34.04
C MET A 643 -12.44 -16.47 -33.64
N SER A 644 -11.34 -16.20 -32.95
CA SER A 644 -10.39 -17.21 -32.46
C SER A 644 -10.32 -17.29 -30.92
N SER A 645 -10.63 -16.20 -30.20
CA SER A 645 -10.72 -16.19 -28.74
C SER A 645 -11.76 -15.19 -28.24
N CYS A 646 -12.26 -15.35 -27.01
CA CYS A 646 -13.21 -14.40 -26.44
C CYS A 646 -13.11 -14.26 -24.91
N ARG A 647 -13.51 -13.08 -24.42
CA ARG A 647 -13.76 -12.81 -22.99
C ARG A 647 -15.24 -12.56 -22.79
N ILE A 648 -15.83 -13.20 -21.80
CA ILE A 648 -17.22 -12.97 -21.39
C ILE A 648 -17.14 -12.45 -19.97
N GLN A 649 -17.66 -11.23 -19.76
CA GLN A 649 -17.67 -10.49 -18.50
C GLN A 649 -19.09 -10.32 -17.99
#